data_AF-A0A812X708-F1
#
_entry.id   AF-A0A812X708-F1
#
_cell.length_a   1.000
_cell.length_b   1.000
_cell.length_c   1.000
_cell.angle_alpha   90.00
_cell.angle_beta   90.00
_cell.angle_gamma   90.00
#
_symmetry.space_group_name_H-M   'P 1'
#
loop_
_entity.id
_entity.type
_entity.pdbx_description
1 polymer ?
#
loop_
_entity_poly.entity_id
_entity_poly.type
_entity_poly.pdbx_seq_one_letter_code
_entity_poly.pdbx_strand_id
1 'polypeptide(L)'
;MVSPGCDSPSLSDRSRYPYLTRMTPSDRFKVTAVYEVMKMFSFHRVGVMDGPFYTQGAKDFFLELIQRDLDAGTYGWTVLLDRTVGSPADAISVADDVLARDSRINLMVLPEYMGMWVLCQFFLRDMLPPDYVWFVAAFGNWVNGVTAVVAETTECPCTATQLARVAGGLMISGRSPIQSTSDLHGLSGTRLSEISNYYNTACQQFANGQGACDYVWTGYFYDGLWHLVSLLHTYLIQQNHSAAELGTASSRSALYELSLQQDYVGLTGRVLPPSYGDRDGVQLIRQITGGTGNEFSELAYRTGDGVWWLRDLQWSPFDNSKVVPCSTGVCSLGDAFVPTDRINQCPAGSVFSVQLGCVDCGVGRYATVGMSECDPCDVGTFANQTGRASCHPCTAGSFNNILGAEGCELCGKGFFANETEATDCAKCPIGQYGPQKGLAECTECPAGRTTGFSGAVDQEACQCQGELYQGTCISCAFNTRYEAGQCLPCSEGLRCDGSSTAEVDPGYYADPSAPFDVYKCLPQEFCIGGSPGACAGGREGIPCTQCPEGQAWAVGAYEDCTSLSLAGWLAAGLAGMLAIPALYFMMNMKQTAKATTMLATSCALAMTISMLQNVGIVGYISFSWPSELQWMFDLMSLFTLDLQAAGFDCVSSSPVASYHMTAAMLPCALLWLIVCSLLSKLLPARWQFESAKVVSTLGQFVQVSFTIYSKVALSPMMCYTHPNGKSGMLEHNGIFCFESAEHTPMRL
;
A
#
# COMPACT_ATOMS: atom_id res chain seq x y z
N MET A 1 14.69 8.99 36.58
CA MET A 1 13.70 8.67 37.62
C MET A 1 13.57 7.16 37.67
N VAL A 2 13.63 6.55 38.85
CA VAL A 2 13.35 5.12 39.04
C VAL A 2 12.05 4.99 39.80
N SER A 3 10.97 4.59 39.13
CA SER A 3 9.65 4.47 39.77
C SER A 3 9.43 3.07 40.37
N PRO A 4 9.10 2.96 41.67
CA PRO A 4 8.74 1.68 42.29
C PRO A 4 7.24 1.35 42.15
N GLY A 5 6.45 2.21 41.51
CA GLY A 5 4.98 2.14 41.56
C GLY A 5 4.21 2.46 40.28
N CYS A 6 4.87 2.97 39.23
CA CYS A 6 4.17 3.40 38.01
C CYS A 6 4.18 2.30 36.94
N ASP A 7 3.00 1.79 36.58
CA ASP A 7 2.81 0.63 35.70
C ASP A 7 2.10 0.93 34.37
N SER A 8 1.53 2.14 34.23
CA SER A 8 0.86 2.56 33.00
C SER A 8 1.72 2.30 31.74
N PRO A 9 1.16 1.67 30.70
CA PRO A 9 1.85 1.42 29.42
C PRO A 9 2.34 2.70 28.73
N SER A 10 1.66 3.83 28.93
CA SER A 10 2.00 5.13 28.34
C SER A 10 3.38 5.67 28.77
N LEU A 11 3.88 5.23 29.93
CA LEU A 11 5.17 5.65 30.48
C LEU A 11 6.37 5.01 29.77
N SER A 12 6.12 4.05 28.87
CA SER A 12 7.15 3.38 28.08
C SER A 12 7.61 4.21 26.88
N ASP A 13 6.94 5.33 26.58
CA ASP A 13 7.31 6.25 25.49
C ASP A 13 8.61 7.01 25.83
N ARG A 14 9.70 6.62 25.16
CA ARG A 14 11.03 7.20 25.37
C ARG A 14 11.23 8.56 24.72
N SER A 15 10.38 8.95 23.77
CA SER A 15 10.39 10.30 23.24
C SER A 15 9.93 11.31 24.30
N ARG A 16 8.98 10.90 25.13
CA ARG A 16 8.38 11.72 26.19
C ARG A 16 9.07 11.55 27.55
N TYR A 17 9.51 10.33 27.87
CA TYR A 17 10.14 9.94 29.13
C TYR A 17 11.53 9.30 28.92
N PRO A 18 12.53 10.06 28.43
CA PRO A 18 13.84 9.50 28.01
C PRO A 18 14.66 8.91 29.16
N TYR A 19 14.48 9.39 30.40
CA TYR A 19 15.27 8.97 31.57
C TYR A 19 14.44 8.28 32.66
N LEU A 20 13.29 7.71 32.29
CA LEU A 20 12.43 6.97 33.21
C LEU A 20 12.80 5.49 33.20
N THR A 21 13.04 4.90 34.35
CA THR A 21 13.00 3.45 34.53
C THR A 21 12.04 3.10 35.65
N ARG A 22 11.57 1.86 35.70
CA ARG A 22 10.63 1.41 36.72
C ARG A 22 10.93 0.00 37.18
N MET A 23 10.66 -0.26 38.44
CA MET A 23 10.83 -1.59 39.05
C MET A 23 9.57 -2.43 38.97
N THR A 24 8.40 -1.77 38.93
CA THR A 24 7.13 -2.45 38.68
C THR A 24 7.03 -2.76 37.20
N PRO A 25 6.62 -3.99 36.84
CA PRO A 25 6.25 -4.31 35.48
C PRO A 25 5.15 -3.40 34.94
N SER A 26 5.25 -3.05 33.66
CA SER A 26 4.15 -2.40 32.98
C SER A 26 2.92 -3.29 32.91
N ASP A 27 1.73 -2.70 32.87
CA ASP A 27 0.49 -3.43 32.56
C ASP A 27 0.53 -4.14 31.21
N ARG A 28 1.42 -3.73 30.30
CA ARG A 28 1.75 -4.46 29.07
C ARG A 28 2.01 -5.94 29.34
N PHE A 29 2.78 -6.25 30.38
CA PHE A 29 3.15 -7.63 30.71
C PHE A 29 2.00 -8.40 31.37
N LYS A 30 1.12 -7.72 32.13
CA LYS A 30 -0.10 -8.36 32.66
C LYS A 30 -1.00 -8.85 31.53
N VAL A 31 -1.18 -8.00 30.53
CA VAL A 31 -2.00 -8.28 29.36
C VAL A 31 -1.32 -9.27 28.42
N THR A 32 0.01 -9.22 28.31
CA THR A 32 0.80 -10.23 27.59
C THR A 32 0.58 -11.63 28.16
N ALA A 33 0.57 -11.79 29.49
CA ALA A 33 0.33 -13.09 30.11
C ALA A 33 -1.06 -13.64 29.76
N VAL A 34 -2.10 -12.80 29.73
CA VAL A 34 -3.45 -13.21 29.29
C VAL A 34 -3.45 -13.59 27.81
N TYR A 35 -2.85 -12.76 26.96
CA TYR A 35 -2.73 -13.01 25.52
C TYR A 35 -2.03 -14.35 25.23
N GLU A 36 -0.91 -14.65 25.90
CA GLU A 36 -0.18 -15.92 25.76
C GLU A 36 -1.05 -17.11 26.20
N VAL A 37 -1.80 -16.98 27.30
CA VAL A 37 -2.75 -18.02 27.74
C VAL A 37 -3.89 -18.21 26.73
N MET A 38 -4.47 -17.13 26.20
CA MET A 38 -5.55 -17.23 25.20
C MET A 38 -5.09 -17.95 23.93
N LYS A 39 -3.87 -17.69 23.45
CA LYS A 39 -3.27 -18.42 22.32
C LYS A 39 -3.00 -19.88 22.64
N MET A 40 -2.51 -20.18 23.84
CA MET A 40 -2.28 -21.56 24.29
C MET A 40 -3.56 -22.41 24.19
N PHE A 41 -4.70 -21.84 24.57
CA PHE A 41 -6.01 -22.50 24.48
C PHE A 41 -6.69 -22.38 23.11
N SER A 42 -5.99 -21.85 22.10
CA SER A 42 -6.51 -21.70 20.74
C SER A 42 -7.80 -20.86 20.68
N PHE A 43 -7.92 -19.82 21.50
CA PHE A 43 -9.04 -18.88 21.39
C PHE A 43 -8.80 -17.91 20.24
N HIS A 44 -9.76 -17.82 19.33
CA HIS A 44 -9.67 -16.97 18.13
C HIS A 44 -10.58 -15.74 18.23
N ARG A 45 -11.74 -15.89 18.89
CA ARG A 45 -12.76 -14.86 19.04
C ARG A 45 -12.76 -14.35 20.47
N VAL A 46 -12.50 -13.06 20.64
CA VAL A 46 -12.35 -12.46 21.97
C VAL A 46 -13.09 -11.14 22.08
N GLY A 47 -13.69 -10.91 23.24
CA GLY A 47 -14.17 -9.59 23.64
C GLY A 47 -13.17 -8.89 24.53
N VAL A 48 -13.03 -7.57 24.38
CA VAL A 48 -12.16 -6.77 25.25
C VAL A 48 -12.89 -5.55 25.77
N MET A 49 -12.68 -5.25 27.04
CA MET A 49 -13.25 -4.07 27.67
C MET A 49 -12.28 -3.43 28.67
N ASP A 50 -12.34 -2.11 28.75
CA ASP A 50 -11.55 -1.28 29.65
C ASP A 50 -12.40 -0.27 30.42
N GLY A 51 -11.76 0.50 31.29
CA GLY A 51 -12.42 1.46 32.17
C GLY A 51 -11.80 2.86 32.04
N PRO A 52 -11.39 3.49 33.15
CA PRO A 52 -10.83 4.85 33.12
C PRO A 52 -9.54 4.93 32.30
N PHE A 53 -9.15 6.15 31.94
CA PHE A 53 -8.01 6.46 31.07
C PHE A 53 -6.72 5.67 31.33
N TYR A 54 -6.38 5.38 32.60
CA TYR A 54 -5.15 4.63 32.90
C TYR A 54 -5.19 3.15 32.50
N THR A 55 -6.37 2.59 32.27
CA THR A 55 -6.59 1.21 31.80
C THR A 55 -6.58 1.07 30.28
N GLN A 56 -6.88 2.16 29.56
CA GLN A 56 -6.93 2.20 28.08
C GLN A 56 -5.63 1.70 27.47
N GLY A 57 -4.49 2.22 27.92
CA GLY A 57 -3.19 1.84 27.36
C GLY A 57 -2.85 0.34 27.50
N ALA A 58 -3.48 -0.37 28.42
CA ALA A 58 -3.30 -1.81 28.57
C ALA A 58 -4.21 -2.61 27.62
N LYS A 59 -5.45 -2.14 27.38
CA LYS A 59 -6.32 -2.65 26.32
C LYS A 59 -5.72 -2.38 24.94
N ASP A 60 -5.27 -1.16 24.67
CA ASP A 60 -4.69 -0.78 23.38
C ASP A 60 -3.49 -1.67 23.06
N PHE A 61 -2.64 -1.94 24.05
CA PHE A 61 -1.52 -2.87 23.89
C PHE A 61 -1.97 -4.32 23.61
N PHE A 62 -3.09 -4.79 24.19
CA PHE A 62 -3.67 -6.09 23.82
C PHE A 62 -4.04 -6.14 22.34
N LEU A 63 -4.72 -5.08 21.87
CA LEU A 63 -5.16 -4.96 20.48
C LEU A 63 -3.97 -4.84 19.53
N GLU A 64 -2.89 -4.15 19.92
CA GLU A 64 -1.62 -4.12 19.19
C GLU A 64 -1.01 -5.52 19.05
N LEU A 65 -1.02 -6.35 20.11
CA LEU A 65 -0.53 -7.74 20.04
C LEU A 65 -1.37 -8.59 19.08
N ILE A 66 -2.70 -8.41 19.10
CA ILE A 66 -3.62 -9.08 18.17
C ILE A 66 -3.33 -8.64 16.73
N GLN A 67 -3.25 -7.33 16.49
CA GLN A 67 -3.02 -6.79 15.15
C GLN A 67 -1.67 -7.27 14.58
N ARG A 68 -0.63 -7.33 15.43
CA ARG A 68 0.67 -7.86 15.04
C ARG A 68 0.61 -9.30 14.53
N ASP A 69 -0.21 -10.15 15.15
CA ASP A 69 -0.41 -11.53 14.68
C ASP A 69 -1.17 -11.58 13.35
N LEU A 70 -2.19 -10.73 13.19
CA LEU A 70 -2.97 -10.63 11.96
C LEU A 70 -2.11 -10.17 10.79
N ASP A 71 -1.31 -9.11 10.98
CA ASP A 71 -0.40 -8.56 9.97
C ASP A 71 0.69 -9.58 9.58
N ALA A 72 1.16 -10.38 10.55
CA ALA A 72 2.15 -11.42 10.31
C ALA A 72 1.54 -12.73 9.77
N GLY A 73 0.21 -12.87 9.75
CA GLY A 73 -0.48 -14.10 9.40
C GLY A 73 -0.16 -15.29 10.32
N THR A 74 0.29 -15.04 11.55
CA THR A 74 0.73 -16.08 12.49
C THR A 74 -0.43 -16.70 13.28
N TYR A 75 -1.53 -15.97 13.46
CA TYR A 75 -2.68 -16.40 14.23
C TYR A 75 -3.95 -15.62 13.85
N GLY A 76 -5.07 -16.31 13.64
CA GLY A 76 -6.33 -15.71 13.19
C GLY A 76 -7.18 -15.19 14.36
N TRP A 77 -7.09 -13.88 14.63
CA TRP A 77 -7.92 -13.25 15.66
C TRP A 77 -9.21 -12.65 15.11
N THR A 78 -10.23 -12.56 15.95
CA THR A 78 -11.46 -11.82 15.71
C THR A 78 -11.88 -11.12 16.98
N VAL A 79 -11.90 -9.79 16.97
CA VAL A 79 -12.35 -8.98 18.11
C VAL A 79 -13.85 -8.77 18.00
N LEU A 80 -14.62 -9.39 18.90
CA LEU A 80 -16.08 -9.32 18.89
C LEU A 80 -16.61 -8.01 19.45
N LEU A 81 -15.95 -7.48 20.47
CA LEU A 81 -16.28 -6.21 21.10
C LEU A 81 -15.02 -5.50 21.60
N ASP A 82 -15.03 -4.18 21.47
CA ASP A 82 -14.09 -3.25 22.10
C ASP A 82 -14.93 -2.16 22.76
N ARG A 83 -14.99 -2.16 24.09
CA ARG A 83 -15.88 -1.29 24.86
C ARG A 83 -15.18 -0.67 26.05
N THR A 84 -15.61 0.53 26.41
CA THR A 84 -15.17 1.23 27.62
C THR A 84 -16.31 1.38 28.62
N VAL A 85 -16.05 1.08 29.88
CA VAL A 85 -16.99 1.16 30.99
C VAL A 85 -16.62 2.33 31.90
N GLY A 86 -17.37 3.43 31.80
CA GLY A 86 -17.21 4.60 32.65
C GLY A 86 -18.28 4.74 33.73
N SER A 87 -19.41 4.06 33.54
CA SER A 87 -20.61 4.21 34.37
C SER A 87 -21.40 2.88 34.51
N PRO A 88 -22.34 2.78 35.47
CA PRO A 88 -23.23 1.62 35.57
C PRO A 88 -24.09 1.40 34.31
N ALA A 89 -24.47 2.47 33.60
CA ALA A 89 -25.20 2.36 32.33
C ALA A 89 -24.34 1.72 31.23
N ASP A 90 -23.05 2.03 31.20
CA ASP A 90 -22.11 1.37 30.28
C ASP A 90 -21.96 -0.11 30.61
N ALA A 91 -21.93 -0.48 31.90
CA ALA A 91 -21.85 -1.89 32.32
C ALA A 91 -23.07 -2.70 31.84
N ILE A 92 -24.28 -2.11 31.86
CA ILE A 92 -25.50 -2.71 31.29
C ILE A 92 -25.33 -2.90 29.78
N SER A 93 -24.96 -1.84 29.07
CA SER A 93 -24.80 -1.88 27.61
C SER A 93 -23.73 -2.87 27.16
N VAL A 94 -22.61 -2.96 27.88
CA VAL A 94 -21.55 -3.93 27.58
C VAL A 94 -22.04 -5.36 27.78
N ALA A 95 -22.81 -5.63 28.84
CA ALA A 95 -23.37 -6.95 29.06
C ALA A 95 -24.40 -7.35 27.98
N ASP A 96 -25.20 -6.40 27.50
CA ASP A 96 -26.12 -6.64 26.39
C ASP A 96 -25.37 -6.97 25.09
N ASP A 97 -24.29 -6.23 24.80
CA ASP A 97 -23.45 -6.47 23.62
C ASP A 97 -22.71 -7.81 23.67
N VAL A 98 -22.14 -8.17 24.83
CA VAL A 98 -21.50 -9.47 25.04
C VAL A 98 -22.48 -10.59 24.74
N LEU A 99 -23.70 -10.49 25.29
CA LEU A 99 -24.75 -11.48 25.07
C LEU A 99 -25.19 -11.53 23.61
N ALA A 100 -25.40 -10.37 22.98
CA ALA A 100 -25.86 -10.30 21.59
C ALA A 100 -24.83 -10.87 20.60
N ARG A 101 -23.54 -10.74 20.90
CA ARG A 101 -22.43 -11.18 20.04
C ARG A 101 -21.89 -12.57 20.40
N ASP A 102 -22.51 -13.25 21.37
CA ASP A 102 -22.03 -14.51 21.98
C ASP A 102 -20.54 -14.46 22.35
N SER A 103 -20.09 -13.34 22.94
CA SER A 103 -18.68 -13.19 23.31
C SER A 103 -18.37 -14.02 24.56
N ARG A 104 -17.86 -15.23 24.37
CA ARG A 104 -17.61 -16.20 25.45
C ARG A 104 -16.27 -16.03 26.14
N ILE A 105 -15.26 -15.59 25.39
CA ILE A 105 -13.90 -15.39 25.90
C ILE A 105 -13.66 -13.89 25.98
N ASN A 106 -13.46 -13.36 27.18
CA ASN A 106 -13.38 -11.92 27.36
C ASN A 106 -12.21 -11.51 28.26
N LEU A 107 -11.54 -10.42 27.87
CA LEU A 107 -10.56 -9.72 28.69
C LEU A 107 -11.18 -8.44 29.28
N MET A 108 -11.12 -8.33 30.60
CA MET A 108 -11.48 -7.15 31.37
C MET A 108 -10.22 -6.45 31.90
N VAL A 109 -10.01 -5.22 31.45
CA VAL A 109 -8.97 -4.31 31.96
C VAL A 109 -9.66 -3.23 32.78
N LEU A 110 -10.27 -3.64 33.89
CA LEU A 110 -11.12 -2.78 34.72
C LEU A 110 -10.57 -2.59 36.13
N PRO A 111 -10.88 -1.48 36.79
CA PRO A 111 -10.79 -1.37 38.25
C PRO A 111 -11.79 -2.30 38.93
N GLU A 112 -11.50 -2.73 40.14
CA GLU A 112 -12.29 -3.75 40.88
C GLU A 112 -13.77 -3.36 41.02
N TYR A 113 -14.05 -2.11 41.40
CA TYR A 113 -15.42 -1.59 41.56
C TYR A 113 -16.22 -1.64 40.26
N MET A 114 -15.64 -1.22 39.14
CA MET A 114 -16.29 -1.25 37.83
C MET A 114 -16.42 -2.68 37.31
N GLY A 115 -15.42 -3.52 37.59
CA GLY A 115 -15.47 -4.95 37.36
C GLY A 115 -16.65 -5.61 38.07
N MET A 116 -16.96 -5.21 39.31
CA MET A 116 -18.14 -5.71 40.02
C MET A 116 -19.45 -5.30 39.35
N TRP A 117 -19.60 -4.05 38.87
CA TRP A 117 -20.78 -3.65 38.12
C TRP A 117 -21.01 -4.54 36.89
N VAL A 118 -19.95 -4.82 36.15
CA VAL A 118 -19.98 -5.66 34.96
C VAL A 118 -20.30 -7.12 35.30
N LEU A 119 -19.63 -7.72 36.30
CA LEU A 119 -19.93 -9.07 36.78
C LEU A 119 -21.39 -9.21 37.26
N CYS A 120 -21.90 -8.20 37.93
CA CYS A 120 -23.30 -8.12 38.35
C CYS A 120 -24.24 -8.24 37.14
N GLN A 121 -23.98 -7.48 36.08
CA GLN A 121 -24.77 -7.51 34.85
C GLN A 121 -24.64 -8.84 34.09
N PHE A 122 -23.49 -9.51 34.18
CA PHE A 122 -23.30 -10.85 33.63
C PHE A 122 -24.12 -11.90 34.38
N PHE A 123 -24.13 -11.85 35.72
CA PHE A 123 -24.96 -12.76 36.52
C PHE A 123 -26.45 -12.60 36.18
N LEU A 124 -26.95 -11.37 36.08
CA LEU A 124 -28.36 -11.08 35.76
C LEU A 124 -28.79 -11.59 34.37
N ARG A 125 -27.84 -11.91 33.49
CA ARG A 125 -28.05 -12.44 32.13
C ARG A 125 -27.63 -13.90 31.99
N ASP A 126 -27.40 -14.59 33.11
CA ASP A 126 -26.99 -16.01 33.16
C ASP A 126 -25.68 -16.31 32.41
N MET A 127 -24.78 -15.32 32.31
CA MET A 127 -23.46 -15.48 31.71
C MET A 127 -22.47 -16.08 32.73
N LEU A 128 -22.61 -17.37 33.00
CA LEU A 128 -21.87 -18.08 34.04
C LEU A 128 -20.74 -18.97 33.48
N PRO A 129 -19.70 -19.25 34.28
CA PRO A 129 -18.71 -20.28 33.97
C PRO A 129 -19.34 -21.69 33.96
N PRO A 130 -18.88 -22.62 33.10
CA PRO A 130 -17.71 -22.51 32.23
C PRO A 130 -18.01 -21.96 30.82
N ASP A 131 -19.28 -21.63 30.54
CA ASP A 131 -19.74 -21.21 29.21
C ASP A 131 -19.25 -19.81 28.82
N TYR A 132 -18.99 -18.97 29.82
CA TYR A 132 -18.34 -17.67 29.69
C TYR A 132 -17.07 -17.65 30.55
N VAL A 133 -15.96 -17.30 29.91
CA VAL A 133 -14.63 -17.22 30.51
C VAL A 133 -14.21 -15.76 30.60
N TRP A 134 -13.77 -15.39 31.80
CA TRP A 134 -13.35 -14.05 32.12
C TRP A 134 -11.86 -14.04 32.47
N PHE A 135 -11.10 -13.25 31.72
CA PHE A 135 -9.73 -12.88 32.05
C PHE A 135 -9.71 -11.46 32.58
N VAL A 136 -8.87 -11.21 33.57
CA VAL A 136 -8.73 -9.92 34.21
C VAL A 136 -7.25 -9.55 34.22
N ALA A 137 -6.93 -8.38 33.67
CA ALA A 137 -5.65 -7.72 33.94
C ALA A 137 -5.83 -6.82 35.17
N ALA A 138 -5.49 -7.34 36.36
CA ALA A 138 -5.88 -6.70 37.62
C ALA A 138 -4.94 -5.59 38.09
N PHE A 139 -5.54 -4.63 38.80
CA PHE A 139 -4.86 -3.55 39.50
C PHE A 139 -4.75 -3.79 41.02
N GLY A 140 -5.55 -4.72 41.59
CA GLY A 140 -5.51 -5.14 42.99
C GLY A 140 -6.29 -6.46 43.27
N ASN A 141 -6.95 -6.57 44.43
CA ASN A 141 -7.66 -7.76 44.91
C ASN A 141 -9.14 -7.74 44.53
N TRP A 142 -9.47 -8.22 43.31
CA TRP A 142 -10.80 -8.15 42.70
C TRP A 142 -11.97 -8.72 43.50
N VAL A 143 -11.81 -9.59 44.50
CA VAL A 143 -12.96 -10.18 45.22
C VAL A 143 -12.98 -9.82 46.72
N ASN A 144 -11.89 -9.28 47.27
CA ASN A 144 -11.78 -9.07 48.72
C ASN A 144 -12.44 -7.78 49.16
N GLY A 145 -13.48 -7.88 50.00
CA GLY A 145 -14.12 -6.70 50.61
C GLY A 145 -14.92 -5.84 49.64
N VAL A 146 -14.61 -5.83 48.34
CA VAL A 146 -15.37 -5.10 47.31
C VAL A 146 -16.78 -5.68 47.15
N THR A 147 -16.93 -7.00 47.21
CA THR A 147 -18.24 -7.67 47.17
C THR A 147 -19.13 -7.23 48.32
N ALA A 148 -18.59 -7.07 49.52
CA ALA A 148 -19.34 -6.60 50.70
C ALA A 148 -19.75 -5.12 50.59
N VAL A 149 -19.06 -4.33 49.77
CA VAL A 149 -19.34 -2.90 49.56
C VAL A 149 -20.31 -2.67 48.40
N VAL A 150 -20.21 -3.46 47.33
CA VAL A 150 -20.94 -3.24 46.07
C VAL A 150 -22.19 -4.10 45.95
N ALA A 151 -22.27 -5.25 46.63
CA ALA A 151 -23.46 -6.10 46.60
C ALA A 151 -24.69 -5.38 47.17
N GLU A 152 -25.85 -5.69 46.59
CA GLU A 152 -27.15 -5.17 47.01
C GLU A 152 -27.25 -3.62 47.00
N THR A 153 -26.42 -2.97 46.20
CA THR A 153 -26.49 -1.53 45.95
C THR A 153 -27.39 -1.22 44.76
N THR A 154 -27.74 0.05 44.56
CA THR A 154 -28.50 0.47 43.36
C THR A 154 -27.73 0.26 42.06
N GLU A 155 -26.39 0.28 42.14
CA GLU A 155 -25.51 0.08 40.98
C GLU A 155 -25.24 -1.40 40.70
N CYS A 156 -25.32 -2.26 41.73
CA CYS A 156 -25.30 -3.70 41.58
C CYS A 156 -26.33 -4.38 42.50
N PRO A 157 -27.48 -4.83 41.96
CA PRO A 157 -28.52 -5.49 42.75
C PRO A 157 -28.22 -6.95 43.11
N CYS A 158 -27.06 -7.51 42.70
CA CYS A 158 -26.69 -8.89 43.02
C CYS A 158 -26.21 -9.03 44.47
N THR A 159 -26.46 -10.19 45.06
CA THR A 159 -25.92 -10.57 46.37
C THR A 159 -24.45 -10.97 46.28
N ALA A 160 -23.73 -10.95 47.40
CA ALA A 160 -22.32 -11.35 47.46
C ALA A 160 -22.10 -12.80 46.95
N THR A 161 -23.04 -13.71 47.23
CA THR A 161 -23.00 -15.09 46.73
C THR A 161 -23.19 -15.17 45.22
N GLN A 162 -24.06 -14.34 44.65
CA GLN A 162 -24.27 -14.27 43.21
C GLN A 162 -23.03 -13.74 42.48
N LEU A 163 -22.40 -12.69 43.04
CA LEU A 163 -21.13 -12.16 42.53
C LEU A 163 -20.00 -13.20 42.61
N ALA A 164 -19.89 -13.92 43.73
CA ALA A 164 -18.90 -15.00 43.87
C ALA A 164 -19.13 -16.13 42.85
N ARG A 165 -20.40 -16.41 42.50
CA ARG A 165 -20.77 -17.43 41.52
C ARG A 165 -20.36 -17.06 40.10
N VAL A 166 -20.63 -15.84 39.65
CA VAL A 166 -20.20 -15.41 38.30
C VAL A 166 -18.69 -15.20 38.21
N ALA A 167 -18.05 -14.80 39.31
CA ALA A 167 -16.60 -14.62 39.37
C ALA A 167 -15.82 -15.95 39.49
N GLY A 168 -16.49 -17.06 39.79
CA GLY A 168 -15.84 -18.37 39.93
C GLY A 168 -15.10 -18.78 38.65
N GLY A 169 -13.84 -19.21 38.77
CA GLY A 169 -13.04 -19.64 37.61
C GLY A 169 -12.41 -18.50 36.81
N LEU A 170 -12.71 -17.23 37.12
CA LEU A 170 -12.10 -16.05 36.51
C LEU A 170 -10.57 -16.08 36.73
N MET A 171 -9.83 -15.77 35.68
CA MET A 171 -8.36 -15.76 35.69
C MET A 171 -7.83 -14.35 35.79
N ILE A 172 -7.02 -14.10 36.80
CA ILE A 172 -6.45 -12.80 37.11
C ILE A 172 -4.96 -12.83 36.83
N SER A 173 -4.52 -12.05 35.83
CA SER A 173 -3.13 -11.70 35.65
C SER A 173 -2.80 -10.50 36.53
N GLY A 174 -1.86 -10.68 37.46
CA GLY A 174 -1.42 -9.66 38.39
C GLY A 174 0.08 -9.65 38.59
N ARG A 175 0.54 -8.78 39.48
CA ARG A 175 1.95 -8.63 39.82
C ARG A 175 2.39 -9.79 40.72
N SER A 176 3.61 -10.30 40.53
CA SER A 176 4.21 -11.19 41.51
C SER A 176 4.48 -10.43 42.82
N PRO A 177 4.15 -11.01 43.99
CA PRO A 177 4.55 -10.49 45.29
C PRO A 177 6.06 -10.73 45.56
N ILE A 178 6.51 -10.40 46.78
CA ILE A 178 7.83 -10.78 47.28
C ILE A 178 7.99 -12.31 47.17
N GLN A 179 9.08 -12.74 46.54
CA GLN A 179 9.43 -14.16 46.40
C GLN A 179 9.99 -14.70 47.73
N SER A 180 9.51 -15.87 48.15
CA SER A 180 9.93 -16.51 49.40
C SER A 180 10.78 -17.77 49.18
N THR A 181 11.56 -17.80 48.10
CA THR A 181 12.43 -18.94 47.78
C THR A 181 13.64 -18.99 48.71
N SER A 182 14.01 -20.20 49.16
CA SER A 182 15.13 -20.42 50.10
C SER A 182 16.51 -20.39 49.44
N ASP A 183 16.55 -20.60 48.12
CA ASP A 183 17.79 -20.91 47.40
C ASP A 183 18.41 -19.67 46.76
N LEU A 184 17.62 -18.61 46.60
CA LEU A 184 18.04 -17.35 46.00
C LEU A 184 18.42 -16.33 47.07
N HIS A 185 19.43 -15.53 46.77
CA HIS A 185 19.89 -14.42 47.59
C HIS A 185 19.69 -13.12 46.83
N GLY A 186 19.21 -12.08 47.53
CA GLY A 186 19.09 -10.74 46.96
C GLY A 186 20.43 -9.99 46.93
N LEU A 187 20.43 -8.75 46.43
CA LEU A 187 21.61 -7.87 46.42
C LEU A 187 22.20 -7.59 47.82
N SER A 188 21.39 -7.74 48.89
CA SER A 188 21.88 -7.64 50.27
C SER A 188 22.76 -8.82 50.70
N GLY A 189 22.82 -9.89 49.92
CA GLY A 189 23.44 -11.17 50.29
C GLY A 189 22.60 -12.02 51.24
N THR A 190 21.39 -11.58 51.60
CA THR A 190 20.44 -12.31 52.46
C THR A 190 19.52 -13.17 51.61
N ARG A 191 19.06 -14.31 52.13
CA ARG A 191 18.10 -15.18 51.44
C ARG A 191 16.76 -14.45 51.27
N LEU A 192 16.11 -14.65 50.12
CA LEU A 192 14.82 -14.00 49.86
C LEU A 192 13.76 -14.43 50.90
N SER A 193 13.76 -15.70 51.28
CA SER A 193 12.87 -16.23 52.34
C SER A 193 13.07 -15.55 53.70
N GLU A 194 14.30 -15.22 54.08
CA GLU A 194 14.60 -14.52 55.35
C GLU A 194 14.08 -13.08 55.33
N ILE A 195 14.27 -12.36 54.21
CA ILE A 195 13.77 -11.00 54.06
C ILE A 195 12.22 -10.99 54.07
N SER A 196 11.60 -11.93 53.36
CA SER A 196 10.15 -12.13 53.34
C SER A 196 9.60 -12.40 54.74
N ASN A 197 10.19 -13.35 55.47
CA ASN A 197 9.78 -13.70 56.84
C ASN A 197 9.95 -12.52 57.81
N TYR A 198 11.04 -11.77 57.67
CA TYR A 198 11.26 -10.56 58.45
C TYR A 198 10.16 -9.53 58.19
N TYR A 199 9.86 -9.24 56.92
CA TYR A 199 8.81 -8.29 56.55
C TYR A 199 7.44 -8.73 57.09
N ASN A 200 7.08 -10.01 56.93
CA ASN A 200 5.82 -10.55 57.45
C ASN A 200 5.73 -10.38 58.98
N THR A 201 6.80 -10.69 59.70
CA THR A 201 6.86 -10.53 61.16
C THR A 201 6.71 -9.06 61.56
N ALA A 202 7.48 -8.17 60.92
CA ALA A 202 7.45 -6.74 61.19
C ALA A 202 6.08 -6.13 60.88
N CYS A 203 5.45 -6.58 59.79
CA CYS A 203 4.11 -6.17 59.41
C CYS A 203 3.06 -6.57 60.46
N GLN A 204 3.08 -7.83 60.93
CA GLN A 204 2.14 -8.29 61.97
C GLN A 204 2.29 -7.51 63.28
N GLN A 205 3.50 -7.06 63.59
CA GLN A 205 3.78 -6.22 64.75
C GLN A 205 3.41 -4.74 64.52
N PHE A 206 3.38 -4.29 63.27
CA PHE A 206 3.09 -2.90 62.92
C PHE A 206 1.65 -2.53 63.26
N ALA A 207 1.49 -1.51 64.10
CA ALA A 207 0.20 -1.06 64.64
C ALA A 207 -0.64 -2.22 65.21
N ASN A 208 -0.01 -3.16 65.92
CA ASN A 208 -0.68 -4.34 66.51
C ASN A 208 -1.46 -5.19 65.49
N GLY A 209 -0.97 -5.29 64.26
CA GLY A 209 -1.62 -6.03 63.17
C GLY A 209 -2.77 -5.29 62.51
N GLN A 210 -3.01 -4.02 62.87
CA GLN A 210 -4.02 -3.15 62.24
C GLN A 210 -3.40 -2.18 61.22
N GLY A 211 -2.08 -2.18 61.06
CA GLY A 211 -1.41 -1.33 60.10
C GLY A 211 -1.61 -1.82 58.66
N ALA A 212 -1.73 -0.88 57.72
CA ALA A 212 -1.80 -1.22 56.30
C ALA A 212 -0.42 -1.69 55.80
N CYS A 213 -0.24 -3.00 55.70
CA CYS A 213 0.92 -3.59 55.04
C CYS A 213 0.57 -4.01 53.63
N ASP A 214 1.42 -3.65 52.67
CA ASP A 214 1.29 -4.11 51.29
C ASP A 214 2.48 -4.99 50.90
N TYR A 215 2.22 -6.30 50.83
CA TYR A 215 3.21 -7.31 50.49
C TYR A 215 3.66 -7.27 49.02
N VAL A 216 2.91 -6.59 48.15
CA VAL A 216 3.22 -6.48 46.72
C VAL A 216 4.10 -5.27 46.47
N TRP A 217 3.64 -4.07 46.84
CA TRP A 217 4.35 -2.82 46.56
C TRP A 217 5.64 -2.66 47.35
N THR A 218 5.70 -3.20 48.57
CA THR A 218 6.92 -3.10 49.38
C THR A 218 8.11 -3.81 48.71
N GLY A 219 7.87 -4.93 48.04
CA GLY A 219 8.92 -5.64 47.29
C GLY A 219 9.52 -4.79 46.16
N TYR A 220 8.67 -4.13 45.36
CA TYR A 220 9.12 -3.25 44.28
C TYR A 220 9.83 -2.00 44.79
N PHE A 221 9.41 -1.47 45.94
CA PHE A 221 10.09 -0.36 46.58
C PHE A 221 11.48 -0.75 47.07
N TYR A 222 11.60 -1.92 47.71
CA TYR A 222 12.87 -2.48 48.14
C TYR A 222 13.83 -2.68 46.95
N ASP A 223 13.35 -3.29 45.88
CA ASP A 223 14.14 -3.51 44.67
C ASP A 223 14.58 -2.19 44.03
N GLY A 224 13.74 -1.15 44.07
CA GLY A 224 14.08 0.19 43.56
C GLY A 224 15.16 0.91 44.34
N LEU A 225 15.17 0.75 45.67
CA LEU A 225 16.25 1.28 46.49
C LEU A 225 17.57 0.58 46.17
N TRP A 226 17.57 -0.75 46.10
CA TRP A 226 18.77 -1.51 45.75
C TRP A 226 19.24 -1.25 44.32
N HIS A 227 18.32 -1.01 43.39
CA HIS A 227 18.66 -0.59 42.03
C HIS A 227 19.45 0.71 42.06
N LEU A 228 18.93 1.74 42.74
CA LEU A 228 19.59 3.04 42.87
C LEU A 228 20.97 2.93 43.54
N VAL A 229 21.08 2.10 44.58
CA VAL A 229 22.36 1.84 45.27
C VAL A 229 23.35 1.16 44.32
N SER A 230 22.92 0.16 43.55
CA SER A 230 23.76 -0.53 42.56
C SER A 230 24.29 0.43 41.50
N LEU A 231 23.44 1.32 40.99
CA LEU A 231 23.83 2.33 40.00
C LEU A 231 24.86 3.31 40.54
N LEU A 232 24.61 3.86 41.73
CA LEU A 232 25.54 4.80 42.36
C LEU A 232 26.86 4.12 42.74
N HIS A 233 26.82 2.86 43.20
CA HIS A 233 28.03 2.09 43.47
C HIS A 233 28.85 1.85 42.20
N THR A 234 28.20 1.43 41.12
CA THR A 234 28.86 1.22 39.83
C THR A 234 29.50 2.51 39.31
N TYR A 235 28.74 3.61 39.31
CA TYR A 235 29.19 4.90 38.79
C TYR A 235 30.31 5.52 39.64
N LEU A 236 30.11 5.63 40.96
CA LEU A 236 31.06 6.33 41.84
C LEU A 236 32.27 5.47 42.22
N ILE A 237 32.05 4.18 42.50
CA ILE A 237 33.10 3.31 43.06
C ILE A 237 33.79 2.52 41.97
N GLN A 238 33.04 1.80 41.12
CA GLN A 238 33.65 0.91 40.12
C GLN A 238 34.23 1.67 38.93
N GLN A 239 33.51 2.71 38.46
CA GLN A 239 33.97 3.58 37.37
C GLN A 239 34.79 4.78 37.88
N ASN A 240 34.95 4.92 39.20
CA ASN A 240 35.80 5.93 39.84
C ASN A 240 35.42 7.39 39.51
N HIS A 241 34.13 7.68 39.36
CA HIS A 241 33.63 9.05 39.19
C HIS A 241 33.48 9.79 40.54
N SER A 242 33.67 11.12 40.51
CA SER A 242 33.45 11.94 41.71
C SER A 242 31.96 12.18 41.97
N ALA A 243 31.55 12.17 43.24
CA ALA A 243 30.20 12.55 43.64
C ALA A 243 29.83 14.00 43.26
N ALA A 244 30.83 14.87 43.06
CA ALA A 244 30.63 16.24 42.61
C ALA A 244 30.15 16.34 41.14
N GLU A 245 30.30 15.27 40.35
CA GLU A 245 29.86 15.23 38.94
C GLU A 245 28.36 14.94 38.79
N LEU A 246 27.70 14.53 39.87
CA LEU A 246 26.27 14.22 39.88
C LEU A 246 25.43 15.48 39.59
N GLY A 247 24.34 15.29 38.83
CA GLY A 247 23.41 16.37 38.46
C GLY A 247 23.72 17.02 37.11
N THR A 248 24.88 16.74 36.52
CA THR A 248 25.23 17.12 35.15
C THR A 248 24.42 16.33 34.10
N ALA A 249 24.34 16.83 32.87
CA ALA A 249 23.72 16.09 31.77
C ALA A 249 24.43 14.76 31.49
N SER A 250 25.77 14.76 31.52
CA SER A 250 26.60 13.56 31.30
C SER A 250 26.35 12.49 32.36
N SER A 251 26.35 12.84 33.65
CA SER A 251 26.06 11.88 34.73
C SER A 251 24.65 11.30 34.63
N ARG A 252 23.67 12.10 34.17
CA ARG A 252 22.29 11.65 33.98
C ARG A 252 22.18 10.61 32.88
N SER A 253 22.79 10.85 31.73
CA SER A 253 22.82 9.89 30.62
C SER A 253 23.59 8.64 31.00
N ALA A 254 24.75 8.76 31.66
CA ALA A 254 25.54 7.62 32.11
C ALA A 254 24.78 6.73 33.11
N LEU A 255 24.12 7.32 34.11
CA LEU A 255 23.32 6.58 35.09
C LEU A 255 22.09 5.91 34.46
N TYR A 256 21.50 6.51 33.43
CA TYR A 256 20.40 5.90 32.67
C TYR A 256 20.89 4.69 31.86
N GLU A 257 21.99 4.81 31.13
CA GLU A 257 22.59 3.69 30.39
C GLU A 257 22.99 2.54 31.33
N LEU A 258 23.60 2.86 32.48
CA LEU A 258 23.89 1.88 33.52
C LEU A 258 22.62 1.18 34.04
N SER A 259 21.51 1.91 34.12
CA SER A 259 20.22 1.36 34.54
C SER A 259 19.68 0.33 33.57
N LEU A 260 19.96 0.43 32.27
CA LEU A 260 19.53 -0.53 31.26
C LEU A 260 20.38 -1.81 31.24
N GLN A 261 21.57 -1.78 31.85
CA GLN A 261 22.54 -2.87 31.83
C GLN A 261 22.56 -3.71 33.12
N GLN A 262 21.70 -3.40 34.09
CA GLN A 262 21.64 -4.14 35.35
C GLN A 262 21.01 -5.52 35.14
N ASP A 263 21.63 -6.52 35.74
CA ASP A 263 21.13 -7.89 35.79
C ASP A 263 21.42 -8.48 37.18
N TYR A 264 20.37 -8.56 38.01
CA TYR A 264 20.48 -9.13 39.35
C TYR A 264 19.14 -9.72 39.82
N VAL A 265 19.18 -10.48 40.90
CA VAL A 265 17.98 -11.04 41.54
C VAL A 265 17.50 -10.09 42.64
N GLY A 266 16.32 -9.53 42.47
CA GLY A 266 15.60 -8.76 43.50
C GLY A 266 14.61 -9.61 44.29
N LEU A 267 13.92 -9.00 45.25
CA LEU A 267 12.84 -9.62 46.00
C LEU A 267 11.64 -10.00 45.12
N THR A 268 11.39 -9.26 44.05
CA THR A 268 10.25 -9.49 43.14
C THR A 268 10.63 -10.27 41.88
N GLY A 269 11.77 -10.97 41.92
CA GLY A 269 12.34 -11.73 40.81
C GLY A 269 13.51 -11.02 40.13
N ARG A 270 13.99 -11.57 39.02
CA ARG A 270 15.12 -11.00 38.26
C ARG A 270 14.79 -9.56 37.81
N VAL A 271 15.71 -8.64 38.07
CA VAL A 271 15.69 -7.28 37.56
C VAL A 271 16.55 -7.28 36.32
N LEU A 272 15.90 -7.39 35.18
CA LEU A 272 16.51 -7.25 33.86
C LEU A 272 15.62 -6.33 33.04
N PRO A 273 15.99 -5.04 32.92
CA PRO A 273 15.23 -4.13 32.09
C PRO A 273 15.41 -4.49 30.61
N PRO A 274 14.35 -4.60 29.79
CA PRO A 274 14.47 -4.45 28.34
C PRO A 274 15.32 -3.23 27.96
N SER A 275 15.85 -3.25 26.73
CA SER A 275 16.68 -2.20 26.14
C SER A 275 16.07 -0.79 26.16
N TYR A 276 14.80 -0.67 26.55
CA TYR A 276 14.04 0.57 26.69
C TYR A 276 13.50 0.78 28.10
N GLY A 277 14.10 0.28 29.19
CA GLY A 277 13.91 0.80 30.57
C GLY A 277 12.63 0.42 31.33
N ASP A 278 11.79 -0.42 30.74
CA ASP A 278 10.77 -1.16 31.50
C ASP A 278 11.41 -2.37 32.19
N ARG A 279 10.71 -3.04 33.10
CA ARG A 279 11.10 -4.35 33.63
C ARG A 279 9.99 -5.34 33.27
N ASP A 280 10.34 -6.49 32.70
CA ASP A 280 9.36 -7.54 32.42
C ASP A 280 8.84 -8.15 33.74
N GLY A 281 9.76 -8.56 34.61
CA GLY A 281 9.43 -9.10 35.93
C GLY A 281 8.70 -10.45 35.84
N VAL A 282 7.97 -10.79 36.90
CA VAL A 282 7.16 -12.01 36.97
C VAL A 282 5.70 -11.62 37.16
N GLN A 283 4.82 -12.14 36.31
CA GLN A 283 3.38 -11.96 36.44
C GLN A 283 2.78 -13.21 37.07
N LEU A 284 1.96 -13.03 38.10
CA LEU A 284 1.27 -14.12 38.77
C LEU A 284 -0.13 -14.24 38.18
N ILE A 285 -0.45 -15.41 37.66
CA ILE A 285 -1.79 -15.77 37.18
C ILE A 285 -2.49 -16.51 38.31
N ARG A 286 -3.61 -15.97 38.76
CA ARG A 286 -4.43 -16.49 39.84
C ARG A 286 -5.82 -16.85 39.33
N GLN A 287 -6.45 -17.84 39.95
CA GLN A 287 -7.83 -18.20 39.63
C GLN A 287 -8.72 -18.08 40.87
N ILE A 288 -9.90 -17.51 40.71
CA ILE A 288 -10.91 -17.37 41.78
C ILE A 288 -11.57 -18.71 42.02
N THR A 289 -11.54 -19.20 43.27
CA THR A 289 -12.10 -20.52 43.62
C THR A 289 -13.62 -20.50 43.84
N GLY A 290 -14.27 -19.33 43.74
CA GLY A 290 -15.74 -19.18 43.86
C GLY A 290 -16.27 -18.98 45.29
N GLY A 291 -15.39 -18.88 46.29
CA GLY A 291 -15.76 -18.53 47.67
C GLY A 291 -15.98 -17.02 47.87
N THR A 292 -16.79 -16.65 48.85
CA THR A 292 -17.07 -15.23 49.20
C THR A 292 -15.89 -14.53 49.91
N GLY A 293 -14.90 -15.29 50.36
CA GLY A 293 -13.77 -14.83 51.18
C GLY A 293 -12.49 -14.52 50.42
N ASN A 294 -12.55 -14.25 49.10
CA ASN A 294 -11.38 -13.90 48.30
C ASN A 294 -10.32 -15.03 48.23
N GLU A 295 -10.81 -16.25 48.12
CA GLU A 295 -9.98 -17.42 47.91
C GLU A 295 -9.52 -17.44 46.45
N PHE A 296 -8.20 -17.33 46.27
CA PHE A 296 -7.56 -17.53 44.97
C PHE A 296 -6.59 -18.68 45.07
N SER A 297 -6.48 -19.43 44.00
CA SER A 297 -5.36 -20.34 43.78
C SER A 297 -4.31 -19.68 42.90
N GLU A 298 -3.04 -19.82 43.27
CA GLU A 298 -1.91 -19.48 42.39
C GLU A 298 -1.83 -20.55 41.30
N LEU A 299 -2.14 -20.15 40.07
CA LEU A 299 -2.39 -21.06 38.96
C LEU A 299 -1.15 -21.22 38.08
N ALA A 300 -0.50 -20.10 37.76
CA ALA A 300 0.70 -20.06 36.93
C ALA A 300 1.49 -18.77 37.18
N TYR A 301 2.73 -18.73 36.72
CA TYR A 301 3.52 -17.49 36.63
C TYR A 301 4.04 -17.32 35.21
N ARG A 302 4.14 -16.07 34.75
CA ARG A 302 4.68 -15.71 33.46
C ARG A 302 5.99 -14.96 33.63
N THR A 303 6.96 -15.33 32.83
CA THR A 303 8.29 -14.72 32.75
C THR A 303 8.61 -14.39 31.28
N GLY A 304 9.78 -13.83 30.99
CA GLY A 304 10.22 -13.61 29.61
C GLY A 304 10.29 -14.89 28.75
N ASP A 305 10.42 -16.07 29.38
CA ASP A 305 10.48 -17.36 28.69
C ASP A 305 9.09 -17.99 28.45
N GLY A 306 8.01 -17.34 28.91
CA GLY A 306 6.63 -17.80 28.76
C GLY A 306 5.90 -18.11 30.08
N VAL A 307 4.78 -18.83 29.96
CA VAL A 307 3.88 -19.18 31.07
C VAL A 307 4.21 -20.56 31.64
N TRP A 308 4.38 -20.63 32.96
CA TRP A 308 4.67 -21.84 33.72
C TRP A 308 3.55 -22.16 34.70
N TRP A 309 2.93 -23.32 34.54
CA TRP A 309 1.78 -23.75 35.33
C TRP A 309 2.17 -24.44 36.64
N LEU A 310 1.47 -24.11 37.71
CA LEU A 310 1.67 -24.65 39.06
C LEU A 310 0.55 -25.60 39.49
N ARG A 311 -0.64 -25.40 38.94
CA ARG A 311 -1.87 -26.14 39.31
C ARG A 311 -2.70 -26.40 38.06
N ASP A 312 -3.61 -27.37 38.19
CA ASP A 312 -4.60 -27.64 37.15
C ASP A 312 -5.59 -26.48 37.06
N LEU A 313 -5.96 -26.11 35.83
CA LEU A 313 -6.91 -25.04 35.55
C LEU A 313 -8.34 -25.57 35.71
N GLN A 314 -9.18 -24.87 36.44
CA GLN A 314 -10.59 -25.24 36.61
C GLN A 314 -11.51 -24.18 36.00
N TRP A 315 -12.13 -24.45 34.85
CA TRP A 315 -12.98 -23.47 34.15
C TRP A 315 -14.22 -23.08 34.93
N SER A 316 -14.71 -23.95 35.81
CA SER A 316 -15.77 -23.63 36.76
C SER A 316 -15.51 -24.33 38.10
N PRO A 317 -15.40 -23.60 39.22
CA PRO A 317 -15.21 -24.21 40.54
C PRO A 317 -16.44 -25.02 41.00
N PHE A 318 -17.56 -24.88 40.28
CA PHE A 318 -18.82 -25.56 40.58
C PHE A 318 -19.01 -26.85 39.77
N ASP A 319 -18.11 -27.16 38.82
CA ASP A 319 -18.14 -28.38 38.02
C ASP A 319 -16.74 -29.01 37.92
N ASN A 320 -16.54 -30.11 38.66
CA ASN A 320 -15.26 -30.83 38.73
C ASN A 320 -14.89 -31.56 37.43
N SER A 321 -15.79 -31.65 36.44
CA SER A 321 -15.49 -32.22 35.12
C SER A 321 -14.79 -31.23 34.18
N LYS A 322 -14.74 -29.94 34.54
CA LYS A 322 -14.27 -28.85 33.68
C LYS A 322 -12.86 -28.41 34.06
N VAL A 323 -11.95 -29.38 34.12
CA VAL A 323 -10.55 -29.19 34.54
C VAL A 323 -9.60 -29.48 33.38
N VAL A 324 -8.54 -28.68 33.27
CA VAL A 324 -7.42 -28.92 32.37
C VAL A 324 -6.18 -29.28 33.21
N PRO A 325 -5.60 -30.48 33.04
CA PRO A 325 -4.38 -30.86 33.74
C PRO A 325 -3.21 -29.98 33.31
N CYS A 326 -2.66 -29.19 34.23
CA CYS A 326 -1.56 -28.25 33.98
C CYS A 326 -0.46 -28.28 35.06
N SER A 327 -0.67 -29.01 36.15
CA SER A 327 0.22 -29.08 37.31
C SER A 327 1.66 -29.55 37.04
N THR A 328 1.95 -30.09 35.86
CA THR A 328 3.32 -30.50 35.45
C THR A 328 4.14 -29.39 34.79
N GLY A 329 3.61 -28.17 34.72
CA GLY A 329 4.22 -27.01 34.05
C GLY A 329 3.66 -26.74 32.66
N VAL A 330 3.08 -27.75 32.00
CA VAL A 330 2.44 -27.67 30.68
C VAL A 330 1.01 -28.19 30.78
N CYS A 331 0.07 -27.53 30.10
CA CYS A 331 -1.32 -27.97 30.02
C CYS A 331 -1.53 -29.08 28.98
N SER A 332 -2.18 -30.18 29.38
CA SER A 332 -2.61 -31.25 28.48
C SER A 332 -4.03 -30.97 27.95
N LEU A 333 -4.14 -30.59 26.67
CA LEU A 333 -5.41 -30.14 26.07
C LEU A 333 -6.22 -31.24 25.37
N GLY A 334 -5.68 -32.46 25.20
CA GLY A 334 -6.26 -33.48 24.31
C GLY A 334 -7.70 -33.88 24.64
N ASP A 335 -7.95 -34.31 25.88
CA ASP A 335 -9.28 -34.71 26.37
C ASP A 335 -9.90 -33.67 27.32
N ALA A 336 -9.20 -32.56 27.54
CA ALA A 336 -9.63 -31.55 28.50
C ALA A 336 -10.76 -30.69 27.91
N PHE A 337 -11.76 -30.37 28.72
CA PHE A 337 -12.78 -29.41 28.32
C PHE A 337 -12.13 -28.03 28.17
N VAL A 338 -12.20 -27.45 26.98
CA VAL A 338 -11.84 -26.07 26.69
C VAL A 338 -13.10 -25.37 26.17
N PRO A 339 -13.54 -24.25 26.77
CA PRO A 339 -14.68 -23.49 26.27
C PRO A 339 -14.48 -23.11 24.81
N THR A 340 -15.28 -23.69 23.91
CA THR A 340 -15.24 -23.37 22.48
C THR A 340 -16.33 -22.40 22.12
N ASP A 341 -16.08 -21.57 21.11
CA ASP A 341 -17.15 -20.83 20.46
C ASP A 341 -18.20 -21.81 19.89
N ARG A 342 -19.49 -21.47 20.05
CA ARG A 342 -20.61 -22.28 19.54
C ARG A 342 -20.77 -22.16 18.03
N ILE A 343 -20.11 -21.19 17.40
CA ILE A 343 -20.17 -20.99 15.96
C ILE A 343 -19.62 -22.15 15.13
N ASN A 344 -18.60 -22.83 15.66
CA ASN A 344 -18.03 -24.03 15.03
C ASN A 344 -18.90 -25.28 15.24
N GLN A 345 -19.97 -25.19 16.04
CA GLN A 345 -20.93 -26.26 16.24
C GLN A 345 -22.04 -26.23 15.19
N CYS A 346 -22.18 -25.12 14.46
CA CYS A 346 -23.17 -25.00 13.40
C CYS A 346 -22.66 -25.61 12.09
N PRO A 347 -23.44 -26.50 11.44
CA PRO A 347 -23.07 -27.05 10.14
C PRO A 347 -23.03 -25.95 9.08
N ALA A 348 -22.26 -26.18 8.02
CA ALA A 348 -22.22 -25.26 6.88
C ALA A 348 -23.64 -24.98 6.35
N GLY A 349 -23.91 -23.73 6.04
CA GLY A 349 -25.22 -23.21 5.69
C GLY A 349 -26.02 -22.64 6.85
N SER A 350 -25.51 -22.71 8.08
CA SER A 350 -26.14 -22.12 9.25
C SER A 350 -25.15 -21.29 10.05
N VAL A 351 -25.66 -20.28 10.76
CA VAL A 351 -24.89 -19.44 11.67
C VAL A 351 -25.47 -19.48 13.07
N PHE A 352 -24.63 -19.30 14.07
CA PHE A 352 -25.07 -19.37 15.45
C PHE A 352 -25.81 -18.09 15.85
N SER A 353 -27.06 -18.26 16.30
CA SER A 353 -27.88 -17.25 16.96
C SER A 353 -28.03 -17.59 18.44
N VAL A 354 -27.86 -16.59 19.31
CA VAL A 354 -27.94 -16.75 20.77
C VAL A 354 -29.35 -17.20 21.21
N GLN A 355 -30.39 -16.71 20.53
CA GLN A 355 -31.78 -17.01 20.88
C GLN A 355 -32.28 -18.34 20.29
N LEU A 356 -31.77 -18.73 19.11
CA LEU A 356 -32.35 -19.80 18.30
C LEU A 356 -31.39 -20.97 18.05
N GLY A 357 -30.14 -20.89 18.52
CA GLY A 357 -29.10 -21.86 18.21
C GLY A 357 -28.63 -21.71 16.75
N CYS A 358 -28.33 -22.81 16.07
CA CYS A 358 -27.94 -22.75 14.66
C CYS A 358 -29.15 -22.39 13.80
N VAL A 359 -29.04 -21.26 13.10
CA VAL A 359 -30.07 -20.74 12.20
C VAL A 359 -29.57 -20.86 10.77
N ASP A 360 -30.34 -21.54 9.93
CA ASP A 360 -30.03 -21.68 8.51
C ASP A 360 -30.03 -20.31 7.82
N CYS A 361 -29.06 -20.12 6.94
CA CYS A 361 -29.03 -18.96 6.06
C CYS A 361 -30.26 -18.96 5.15
N GLY A 362 -30.90 -17.80 5.04
CA GLY A 362 -32.00 -17.58 4.11
C GLY A 362 -31.56 -17.73 2.65
N VAL A 363 -32.53 -17.79 1.74
CA VAL A 363 -32.26 -17.73 0.30
C VAL A 363 -31.47 -16.45 -0.05
N GLY A 364 -30.63 -16.55 -1.07
CA GLY A 364 -29.69 -15.50 -1.45
C GLY A 364 -28.47 -15.35 -0.53
N ARG A 365 -28.35 -16.17 0.53
CA ARG A 365 -27.23 -16.12 1.46
C ARG A 365 -26.60 -17.49 1.67
N TYR A 366 -25.35 -17.49 2.10
CA TYR A 366 -24.59 -18.69 2.42
C TYR A 366 -23.79 -18.50 3.70
N ALA A 367 -23.37 -19.62 4.30
CA ALA A 367 -22.38 -19.61 5.38
C ALA A 367 -21.51 -20.86 5.31
N THR A 368 -20.20 -20.69 5.45
CA THR A 368 -19.28 -21.79 5.72
C THR A 368 -19.21 -22.06 7.23
N VAL A 369 -18.65 -23.21 7.64
CA VAL A 369 -18.50 -23.54 9.07
C VAL A 369 -17.69 -22.43 9.77
N GLY A 370 -18.21 -21.89 10.87
CA GLY A 370 -17.53 -20.87 11.66
C GLY A 370 -17.83 -19.41 11.27
N MET A 371 -18.67 -19.17 10.26
CA MET A 371 -19.12 -17.80 9.92
C MET A 371 -20.08 -17.21 10.98
N SER A 372 -19.89 -15.92 11.30
CA SER A 372 -20.72 -15.17 12.27
C SER A 372 -22.07 -14.75 11.75
N GLU A 373 -22.18 -14.61 10.44
CA GLU A 373 -23.37 -14.16 9.78
C GLU A 373 -23.47 -14.81 8.40
N CYS A 374 -24.68 -14.85 7.87
CA CYS A 374 -24.94 -15.38 6.55
C CYS A 374 -24.58 -14.32 5.52
N ASP A 375 -23.51 -14.54 4.78
CA ASP A 375 -23.06 -13.63 3.74
C ASP A 375 -23.99 -13.70 2.52
N PRO A 376 -24.30 -12.56 1.88
CA PRO A 376 -25.05 -12.57 0.65
C PRO A 376 -24.22 -13.18 -0.49
N CYS A 377 -24.89 -13.86 -1.41
CA CYS A 377 -24.25 -14.33 -2.63
C CYS A 377 -23.77 -13.16 -3.49
N ASP A 378 -22.52 -13.22 -3.94
CA ASP A 378 -21.98 -12.21 -4.84
C ASP A 378 -22.72 -12.21 -6.19
N VAL A 379 -22.62 -11.09 -6.91
CA VAL A 379 -23.14 -10.99 -8.28
C VAL A 379 -22.56 -12.10 -9.15
N GLY A 380 -23.36 -12.62 -10.09
CA GLY A 380 -23.02 -13.82 -10.85
C GLY A 380 -23.27 -15.13 -10.10
N THR A 381 -23.56 -15.11 -8.80
CA THR A 381 -23.91 -16.31 -8.03
C THR A 381 -25.28 -16.16 -7.35
N PHE A 382 -25.84 -17.27 -6.87
CA PHE A 382 -27.16 -17.29 -6.22
C PHE A 382 -27.29 -18.43 -5.20
N ALA A 383 -28.27 -18.31 -4.29
CA ALA A 383 -28.69 -19.40 -3.42
C ALA A 383 -30.22 -19.53 -3.41
N ASN A 384 -30.75 -20.57 -4.03
CA ASN A 384 -32.19 -20.78 -4.17
C ASN A 384 -32.84 -21.57 -3.02
N GLN A 385 -32.05 -22.02 -2.05
CA GLN A 385 -32.50 -22.82 -0.91
C GLN A 385 -31.84 -22.29 0.36
N THR A 386 -32.55 -22.42 1.48
CA THR A 386 -31.99 -22.13 2.79
C THR A 386 -30.89 -23.13 3.15
N GLY A 387 -30.03 -22.77 4.10
CA GLY A 387 -29.03 -23.70 4.61
C GLY A 387 -27.86 -23.93 3.65
N ARG A 388 -27.50 -22.95 2.81
CA ARG A 388 -26.48 -23.13 1.76
C ARG A 388 -25.06 -22.87 2.27
N ALA A 389 -24.19 -23.84 2.06
CA ALA A 389 -22.77 -23.75 2.43
C ALA A 389 -21.96 -22.86 1.47
N SER A 390 -22.44 -22.67 0.25
CA SER A 390 -21.83 -21.85 -0.80
C SER A 390 -22.90 -21.42 -1.80
N CYS A 391 -22.61 -20.34 -2.53
CA CYS A 391 -23.46 -19.88 -3.62
C CYS A 391 -23.19 -20.68 -4.90
N HIS A 392 -24.24 -20.91 -5.68
CA HIS A 392 -24.13 -21.54 -6.98
C HIS A 392 -23.86 -20.49 -8.06
N PRO A 393 -22.95 -20.75 -9.00
CA PRO A 393 -22.70 -19.84 -10.11
C PRO A 393 -23.90 -19.83 -11.07
N CYS A 394 -24.19 -18.67 -11.65
CA CYS A 394 -25.05 -18.60 -12.82
C CYS A 394 -24.43 -19.42 -13.94
N THR A 395 -25.22 -20.31 -14.55
CA THR A 395 -24.76 -21.11 -15.68
C THR A 395 -24.74 -20.26 -16.95
N ALA A 396 -23.94 -20.64 -17.94
CA ALA A 396 -23.93 -19.98 -19.24
C ALA A 396 -25.36 -19.83 -19.80
N GLY A 397 -25.65 -18.64 -20.35
CA GLY A 397 -26.97 -18.20 -20.77
C GLY A 397 -27.81 -17.54 -19.68
N SER A 398 -27.35 -17.50 -18.43
CA SER A 398 -28.01 -16.80 -17.33
C SER A 398 -27.05 -15.86 -16.62
N PHE A 399 -27.59 -14.82 -15.98
CA PHE A 399 -26.83 -13.82 -15.26
C PHE A 399 -27.51 -13.42 -13.96
N ASN A 400 -26.75 -12.81 -13.05
CA ASN A 400 -27.29 -12.14 -11.87
C ASN A 400 -26.49 -10.88 -11.58
N ASN A 401 -27.15 -9.72 -11.51
CA ASN A 401 -26.54 -8.43 -11.18
C ASN A 401 -26.90 -7.92 -9.77
N ILE A 402 -27.56 -8.74 -8.94
CA ILE A 402 -28.05 -8.36 -7.62
C ILE A 402 -27.27 -9.14 -6.54
N LEU A 403 -26.75 -8.43 -5.55
CA LEU A 403 -26.16 -9.03 -4.36
C LEU A 403 -27.24 -9.78 -3.57
N GLY A 404 -26.97 -11.04 -3.24
CA GLY A 404 -27.86 -11.89 -2.49
C GLY A 404 -29.05 -12.43 -3.30
N ALA A 405 -28.84 -12.75 -4.58
CA ALA A 405 -29.92 -13.25 -5.42
C ALA A 405 -30.32 -14.69 -5.10
N GLU A 406 -31.62 -14.96 -5.25
CA GLU A 406 -32.21 -16.28 -5.05
C GLU A 406 -32.15 -17.15 -6.32
N GLY A 407 -31.77 -16.57 -7.46
CA GLY A 407 -31.70 -17.23 -8.76
C GLY A 407 -31.03 -16.35 -9.81
N CYS A 408 -30.73 -16.93 -10.97
CA CYS A 408 -30.21 -16.21 -12.13
C CYS A 408 -31.32 -15.94 -13.14
N GLU A 409 -31.27 -14.79 -13.79
CA GLU A 409 -32.16 -14.43 -14.89
C GLU A 409 -31.57 -14.94 -16.21
N LEU A 410 -32.41 -15.46 -17.11
CA LEU A 410 -31.97 -15.88 -18.44
C LEU A 410 -31.71 -14.66 -19.33
N CYS A 411 -30.62 -14.70 -20.10
CA CYS A 411 -30.37 -13.68 -21.12
C CYS A 411 -31.55 -13.54 -22.08
N GLY A 412 -31.96 -12.31 -22.34
CA GLY A 412 -33.02 -11.99 -23.30
C GLY A 412 -32.69 -12.43 -24.73
N LYS A 413 -33.69 -12.44 -25.62
CA LYS A 413 -33.43 -12.69 -27.05
C LYS A 413 -32.48 -11.65 -27.61
N GLY A 414 -31.56 -12.07 -28.48
CA GLY A 414 -30.48 -11.22 -29.00
C GLY A 414 -29.35 -10.99 -28.00
N PHE A 415 -29.36 -11.62 -26.82
CA PHE A 415 -28.30 -11.55 -25.83
C PHE A 415 -27.83 -12.96 -25.43
N PHE A 416 -26.58 -13.06 -25.01
CA PHE A 416 -25.95 -14.30 -24.58
C PHE A 416 -25.02 -14.06 -23.39
N ALA A 417 -24.70 -15.13 -22.66
CA ALA A 417 -23.66 -15.14 -21.63
C ALA A 417 -22.87 -16.45 -21.77
N ASN A 418 -21.63 -16.35 -22.24
CA ASN A 418 -20.77 -17.51 -22.52
C ASN A 418 -20.06 -18.07 -21.28
N GLU A 419 -19.90 -17.26 -20.24
CA GLU A 419 -19.21 -17.63 -19.02
C GLU A 419 -20.17 -18.02 -17.90
N THR A 420 -19.68 -18.85 -16.98
CA THR A 420 -20.32 -19.03 -15.67
C THR A 420 -20.08 -17.79 -14.81
N GLU A 421 -20.98 -17.51 -13.87
CA GLU A 421 -20.89 -16.32 -13.01
C GLU A 421 -21.08 -14.98 -13.73
N ALA A 422 -21.80 -14.99 -14.86
CA ALA A 422 -22.10 -13.78 -15.60
C ALA A 422 -22.92 -12.79 -14.75
N THR A 423 -22.49 -11.54 -14.73
CA THR A 423 -23.18 -10.43 -14.04
C THR A 423 -24.06 -9.61 -14.99
N ASP A 424 -23.91 -9.79 -16.29
CA ASP A 424 -24.72 -9.18 -17.34
C ASP A 424 -24.72 -10.07 -18.59
N CYS A 425 -25.61 -9.79 -19.54
CA CYS A 425 -25.65 -10.48 -20.84
C CYS A 425 -25.10 -9.58 -21.95
N ALA A 426 -24.21 -10.13 -22.76
CA ALA A 426 -23.68 -9.46 -23.95
C ALA A 426 -24.69 -9.54 -25.10
N LYS A 427 -24.75 -8.49 -25.95
CA LYS A 427 -25.51 -8.55 -27.20
C LYS A 427 -24.84 -9.52 -28.17
N CYS A 428 -25.64 -10.29 -28.92
CA CYS A 428 -25.12 -11.08 -30.03
C CYS A 428 -24.33 -10.18 -31.00
N PRO A 429 -23.07 -10.51 -31.31
CA PRO A 429 -22.26 -9.67 -32.18
C PRO A 429 -22.82 -9.65 -33.61
N ILE A 430 -22.36 -8.68 -34.40
CA ILE A 430 -22.69 -8.61 -35.83
C ILE A 430 -22.26 -9.92 -36.50
N GLY A 431 -23.13 -10.46 -37.35
CA GLY A 431 -22.95 -11.77 -38.00
C GLY A 431 -23.54 -12.94 -37.22
N GLN A 432 -24.09 -12.71 -36.03
CA GLN A 432 -24.79 -13.70 -35.21
C GLN A 432 -26.16 -13.19 -34.73
N TYR A 433 -27.05 -14.11 -34.36
CA TYR A 433 -28.38 -13.80 -33.83
C TYR A 433 -28.77 -14.74 -32.68
N GLY A 434 -29.64 -14.25 -31.79
CA GLY A 434 -30.07 -14.96 -30.59
C GLY A 434 -31.57 -15.22 -30.58
N PRO A 435 -32.05 -16.35 -31.14
CA PRO A 435 -33.49 -16.59 -31.35
C PRO A 435 -34.28 -16.89 -30.08
N GLN A 436 -33.59 -17.33 -29.03
CA GLN A 436 -34.19 -17.81 -27.79
C GLN A 436 -33.58 -17.11 -26.57
N LYS A 437 -34.26 -17.18 -25.43
CA LYS A 437 -33.70 -16.75 -24.15
C LYS A 437 -32.73 -17.81 -23.64
N GLY A 438 -31.77 -17.42 -22.82
CA GLY A 438 -30.89 -18.39 -22.14
C GLY A 438 -29.72 -18.88 -22.99
N LEU A 439 -29.26 -18.09 -23.98
CA LEU A 439 -28.20 -18.52 -24.89
C LEU A 439 -26.82 -18.41 -24.27
N ALA A 440 -26.08 -19.52 -24.25
CA ALA A 440 -24.66 -19.53 -23.92
C ALA A 440 -23.81 -18.96 -25.07
N GLU A 441 -24.27 -19.12 -26.31
CA GLU A 441 -23.61 -18.66 -27.52
C GLU A 441 -24.68 -18.26 -28.56
N CYS A 442 -24.39 -17.24 -29.36
CA CYS A 442 -25.30 -16.82 -30.42
C CYS A 442 -25.15 -17.70 -31.67
N THR A 443 -26.22 -17.80 -32.47
CA THR A 443 -26.21 -18.59 -33.70
C THR A 443 -25.61 -17.78 -34.85
N GLU A 444 -24.66 -18.36 -35.59
CA GLU A 444 -24.06 -17.72 -36.76
C GLU A 444 -25.04 -17.53 -37.91
N CYS A 445 -24.90 -16.42 -38.65
CA CYS A 445 -25.59 -16.25 -39.91
C CYS A 445 -25.12 -17.28 -40.97
N PRO A 446 -26.00 -17.67 -41.91
CA PRO A 446 -25.61 -18.51 -43.04
C PRO A 446 -24.45 -17.91 -43.86
N ALA A 447 -23.64 -18.77 -44.49
CA ALA A 447 -22.45 -18.36 -45.24
C ALA A 447 -22.71 -17.19 -46.21
N GLY A 448 -21.88 -16.14 -46.09
CA GLY A 448 -21.95 -14.94 -46.93
C GLY A 448 -23.04 -13.93 -46.53
N ARG A 449 -23.70 -14.08 -45.38
CA ARG A 449 -24.68 -13.13 -44.83
C ARG A 449 -24.25 -12.62 -43.46
N THR A 450 -24.64 -11.40 -43.10
CA THR A 450 -24.37 -10.78 -41.80
C THR A 450 -25.58 -9.99 -41.28
N THR A 451 -25.63 -9.71 -39.98
CA THR A 451 -26.68 -8.88 -39.37
C THR A 451 -26.33 -7.39 -39.46
N GLY A 452 -27.33 -6.52 -39.62
CA GLY A 452 -27.11 -5.07 -39.72
C GLY A 452 -26.83 -4.36 -38.39
N PHE A 453 -27.03 -5.04 -37.26
CA PHE A 453 -26.87 -4.49 -35.91
C PHE A 453 -26.58 -5.61 -34.90
N SER A 454 -25.89 -5.27 -33.81
CA SER A 454 -25.69 -6.17 -32.67
C SER A 454 -27.00 -6.43 -31.93
N GLY A 455 -27.22 -7.66 -31.48
CA GLY A 455 -28.42 -8.06 -30.75
C GLY A 455 -29.59 -8.49 -31.65
N ALA A 456 -29.29 -8.98 -32.85
CA ALA A 456 -30.28 -9.54 -33.75
C ALA A 456 -31.01 -10.73 -33.09
N VAL A 457 -32.33 -10.78 -33.23
CA VAL A 457 -33.20 -11.76 -32.55
C VAL A 457 -33.67 -12.89 -33.46
N ASP A 458 -33.44 -12.82 -34.77
CA ASP A 458 -33.87 -13.82 -35.73
C ASP A 458 -32.93 -13.88 -36.96
N GLN A 459 -33.09 -14.96 -37.73
CA GLN A 459 -32.28 -15.22 -38.92
C GLN A 459 -32.61 -14.27 -40.09
N GLU A 460 -33.79 -13.64 -40.08
CA GLU A 460 -34.23 -12.72 -41.13
C GLU A 460 -33.40 -11.43 -41.14
N ALA A 461 -32.78 -11.11 -40.01
CA ALA A 461 -31.77 -10.05 -39.91
C ALA A 461 -30.47 -10.33 -40.71
N CYS A 462 -30.21 -11.57 -41.16
CA CYS A 462 -29.01 -11.94 -41.93
C CYS A 462 -29.14 -11.60 -43.43
N GLN A 463 -28.46 -10.54 -43.88
CA GLN A 463 -28.51 -10.00 -45.27
C GLN A 463 -27.13 -10.09 -45.97
N CYS A 464 -27.10 -10.15 -47.31
CA CYS A 464 -25.86 -10.16 -48.13
C CYS A 464 -25.44 -8.72 -48.45
N GLN A 465 -24.14 -8.42 -48.32
CA GLN A 465 -23.55 -7.09 -48.50
C GLN A 465 -22.78 -6.92 -49.84
N GLY A 466 -22.98 -7.79 -50.86
CA GLY A 466 -22.31 -7.70 -52.18
C GLY A 466 -23.09 -8.37 -53.33
N GLU A 467 -22.43 -8.75 -54.44
CA GLU A 467 -23.08 -9.37 -55.60
C GLU A 467 -23.13 -10.91 -55.55
N LEU A 468 -24.18 -11.49 -56.18
CA LEU A 468 -24.47 -12.91 -56.17
C LEU A 468 -23.87 -13.60 -57.41
N TYR A 469 -22.87 -14.46 -57.22
CA TYR A 469 -22.28 -15.26 -58.31
C TYR A 469 -22.53 -16.76 -58.06
N GLN A 470 -23.27 -17.41 -58.96
CA GLN A 470 -23.60 -18.84 -58.91
C GLN A 470 -24.16 -19.33 -57.55
N GLY A 471 -25.07 -18.56 -56.95
CA GLY A 471 -25.70 -18.92 -55.67
C GLY A 471 -24.83 -18.71 -54.43
N THR A 472 -23.61 -18.20 -54.60
CA THR A 472 -22.70 -17.81 -53.52
C THR A 472 -22.55 -16.29 -53.53
N CYS A 473 -22.75 -15.62 -52.39
CA CYS A 473 -22.50 -14.17 -52.26
C CYS A 473 -20.97 -13.97 -52.32
N ILE A 474 -20.43 -13.40 -53.42
CA ILE A 474 -19.00 -13.07 -53.54
C ILE A 474 -18.90 -11.55 -53.54
N SER A 475 -18.47 -11.04 -52.39
CA SER A 475 -18.16 -9.63 -52.18
C SER A 475 -16.66 -9.55 -51.90
N CYS A 476 -15.88 -8.91 -52.78
CA CYS A 476 -14.61 -8.31 -52.33
C CYS A 476 -15.01 -7.09 -51.50
N ALA A 477 -15.38 -7.35 -50.25
CA ALA A 477 -15.78 -6.32 -49.32
C ALA A 477 -14.54 -5.62 -48.76
N PHE A 478 -14.75 -4.43 -48.19
CA PHE A 478 -13.70 -3.64 -47.57
C PHE A 478 -12.63 -3.19 -48.58
N ASN A 479 -11.50 -2.73 -48.09
CA ASN A 479 -10.39 -2.22 -48.87
C ASN A 479 -9.61 -3.37 -49.55
N THR A 480 -10.22 -4.05 -50.52
CA THR A 480 -9.63 -5.20 -51.22
C THR A 480 -9.66 -4.99 -52.73
N ARG A 481 -8.58 -5.37 -53.42
CA ARG A 481 -8.44 -5.26 -54.87
C ARG A 481 -8.60 -6.61 -55.55
N TYR A 482 -9.13 -6.58 -56.78
CA TYR A 482 -9.29 -7.77 -57.60
C TYR A 482 -8.02 -8.02 -58.43
N GLU A 483 -7.36 -9.15 -58.19
CA GLU A 483 -6.18 -9.57 -58.95
C GLU A 483 -6.21 -11.09 -59.16
N ALA A 484 -6.15 -11.54 -60.42
CA ALA A 484 -6.08 -12.96 -60.80
C ALA A 484 -7.15 -13.90 -60.17
N GLY A 485 -8.39 -13.44 -60.01
CA GLY A 485 -9.50 -14.28 -59.52
C GLY A 485 -9.54 -14.43 -58.00
N GLN A 486 -8.78 -13.62 -57.25
CA GLN A 486 -8.79 -13.57 -55.80
C GLN A 486 -8.93 -12.10 -55.33
N CYS A 487 -9.58 -11.90 -54.18
CA CYS A 487 -9.58 -10.59 -53.51
C CYS A 487 -8.31 -10.50 -52.67
N LEU A 488 -7.40 -9.58 -52.99
CA LEU A 488 -6.22 -9.30 -52.19
C LEU A 488 -6.46 -8.04 -51.34
N PRO A 489 -5.95 -7.98 -50.09
CA PRO A 489 -6.02 -6.76 -49.31
C PRO A 489 -5.30 -5.62 -50.03
N CYS A 490 -5.95 -4.46 -50.13
CA CYS A 490 -5.33 -3.25 -50.65
C CYS A 490 -4.27 -2.78 -49.62
N SER A 491 -3.13 -2.32 -50.12
CA SER A 491 -2.04 -1.85 -49.26
C SER A 491 -2.50 -0.61 -48.46
N GLU A 492 -1.97 -0.48 -47.25
CA GLU A 492 -2.25 0.67 -46.36
C GLU A 492 -2.02 2.00 -47.10
N GLY A 493 -3.02 2.91 -47.07
CA GLY A 493 -2.96 4.22 -47.72
C GLY A 493 -3.53 4.31 -49.13
N LEU A 494 -4.10 3.21 -49.63
CA LEU A 494 -4.89 3.19 -50.85
C LEU A 494 -6.33 2.80 -50.51
N ARG A 495 -7.28 3.34 -51.27
CA ARG A 495 -8.64 2.82 -51.34
C ARG A 495 -8.86 2.07 -52.64
N CYS A 496 -9.05 0.76 -52.50
CA CYS A 496 -9.46 -0.14 -53.56
C CYS A 496 -10.91 -0.57 -53.27
N ASP A 497 -11.90 0.16 -53.80
CA ASP A 497 -13.33 -0.17 -53.63
C ASP A 497 -13.74 -1.32 -54.59
N GLY A 498 -13.02 -2.45 -54.53
CA GLY A 498 -13.22 -3.60 -55.41
C GLY A 498 -12.83 -3.38 -56.88
N SER A 499 -12.20 -2.24 -57.20
CA SER A 499 -11.76 -1.87 -58.56
C SER A 499 -10.31 -2.28 -58.87
N SER A 500 -9.93 -2.22 -60.15
CA SER A 500 -8.56 -2.43 -60.65
C SER A 500 -7.67 -1.17 -60.58
N THR A 501 -8.27 -0.02 -60.24
CA THR A 501 -7.59 1.26 -60.01
C THR A 501 -7.72 1.64 -58.54
N ALA A 502 -6.63 2.10 -57.92
CA ALA A 502 -6.62 2.55 -56.53
C ALA A 502 -6.65 4.08 -56.45
N GLU A 503 -7.45 4.62 -55.54
CA GLU A 503 -7.37 6.03 -55.13
C GLU A 503 -6.39 6.14 -53.96
N VAL A 504 -5.53 7.15 -53.97
CA VAL A 504 -4.58 7.38 -52.89
C VAL A 504 -5.27 8.17 -51.78
N ASP A 505 -5.24 7.65 -50.56
CA ASP A 505 -5.80 8.36 -49.41
C ASP A 505 -4.94 9.59 -49.06
N PRO A 506 -5.54 10.68 -48.54
CA PRO A 506 -4.77 11.81 -48.00
C PRO A 506 -3.74 11.33 -46.96
N GLY A 507 -2.53 11.90 -47.01
CA GLY A 507 -1.40 11.44 -46.20
C GLY A 507 -0.52 10.37 -46.84
N TYR A 508 -0.88 9.88 -48.03
CA TYR A 508 -0.12 8.89 -48.78
C TYR A 508 0.19 9.37 -50.21
N TYR A 509 1.29 8.86 -50.76
CA TYR A 509 1.75 9.14 -52.12
C TYR A 509 1.99 7.82 -52.86
N ALA A 510 1.55 7.71 -54.11
CA ALA A 510 1.85 6.59 -54.99
C ALA A 510 2.52 7.10 -56.27
N ASP A 511 3.57 6.40 -56.70
CA ASP A 511 4.29 6.72 -57.93
C ASP A 511 3.42 6.40 -59.16
N PRO A 512 3.25 7.32 -60.13
CA PRO A 512 2.51 7.06 -61.37
C PRO A 512 3.01 5.83 -62.15
N SER A 513 4.29 5.49 -62.05
CA SER A 513 4.91 4.34 -62.72
C SER A 513 4.66 3.01 -61.98
N ALA A 514 4.32 3.07 -60.69
CA ALA A 514 4.02 1.93 -59.83
C ALA A 514 2.85 2.29 -58.88
N PRO A 515 1.59 2.27 -59.36
CA PRO A 515 0.43 2.83 -58.63
C PRO A 515 0.06 2.09 -57.34
N PHE A 516 0.67 0.92 -57.09
CA PHE A 516 0.48 0.15 -55.86
C PHE A 516 1.68 0.26 -54.89
N ASP A 517 2.74 0.97 -55.25
CA ASP A 517 3.85 1.30 -54.37
C ASP A 517 3.53 2.58 -53.59
N VAL A 518 3.08 2.38 -52.35
CA VAL A 518 2.58 3.46 -51.49
C VAL A 518 3.67 3.93 -50.53
N TYR A 519 3.81 5.25 -50.43
CA TYR A 519 4.72 5.93 -49.51
C TYR A 519 3.91 6.83 -48.55
N LYS A 520 4.15 6.68 -47.25
CA LYS A 520 3.60 7.56 -46.20
C LYS A 520 4.27 8.94 -46.19
N CYS A 521 3.46 10.00 -46.19
CA CYS A 521 3.92 11.38 -46.15
C CYS A 521 3.93 11.95 -44.73
N LEU A 522 4.99 12.69 -44.40
CA LEU A 522 5.16 13.34 -43.10
C LEU A 522 5.60 14.78 -43.34
N PRO A 523 4.80 15.79 -42.93
CA PRO A 523 3.42 15.72 -42.44
C PRO A 523 2.41 15.23 -43.50
N GLN A 524 1.27 14.67 -43.06
CA GLN A 524 0.27 14.05 -43.95
C GLN A 524 -0.32 15.03 -44.98
N GLU A 525 -0.44 16.31 -44.62
CA GLU A 525 -0.98 17.37 -45.47
C GLU A 525 -0.15 17.66 -46.73
N PHE A 526 1.10 17.20 -46.80
CA PHE A 526 1.92 17.33 -48.01
C PHE A 526 1.42 16.44 -49.15
N CYS A 527 0.62 15.42 -48.82
CA CYS A 527 0.01 14.53 -49.77
C CYS A 527 -1.51 14.66 -49.69
N ILE A 528 -2.06 15.39 -50.66
CA ILE A 528 -3.50 15.67 -50.77
C ILE A 528 -4.33 14.43 -51.14
N GLY A 529 -3.69 13.32 -51.48
CA GLY A 529 -4.33 12.12 -52.00
C GLY A 529 -4.88 12.33 -53.41
N GLY A 530 -5.74 11.42 -53.87
CA GLY A 530 -6.34 11.44 -55.19
C GLY A 530 -5.59 10.57 -56.19
N SER A 531 -5.27 11.10 -57.39
CA SER A 531 -4.56 10.33 -58.41
C SER A 531 -3.07 10.19 -58.08
N PRO A 532 -2.42 9.06 -58.41
CA PRO A 532 -0.99 8.87 -58.24
C PRO A 532 -0.16 10.05 -58.79
N GLY A 533 0.88 10.46 -58.06
CA GLY A 533 1.76 11.58 -58.42
C GLY A 533 1.35 12.98 -57.94
N ALA A 534 0.23 13.15 -57.25
CA ALA A 534 -0.22 14.46 -56.77
C ALA A 534 0.45 14.88 -55.44
N CYS A 535 1.09 16.06 -55.41
CA CYS A 535 1.71 16.66 -54.22
C CYS A 535 1.06 18.02 -53.89
N ALA A 536 0.98 18.35 -52.60
CA ALA A 536 0.46 19.64 -52.15
C ALA A 536 1.42 20.78 -52.48
N GLY A 537 0.91 21.92 -52.96
CA GLY A 537 1.67 23.17 -53.05
C GLY A 537 2.90 23.12 -53.97
N GLY A 538 2.89 22.33 -55.05
CA GLY A 538 3.98 22.30 -56.04
C GLY A 538 5.26 21.58 -55.58
N ARG A 539 5.20 20.81 -54.48
CA ARG A 539 6.32 19.98 -54.01
C ARG A 539 6.62 18.86 -54.99
N GLU A 540 7.89 18.44 -55.02
CA GLU A 540 8.38 17.36 -55.87
C GLU A 540 9.11 16.29 -55.04
N GLY A 541 9.50 15.20 -55.70
CA GLY A 541 10.18 14.06 -55.08
C GLY A 541 9.25 13.08 -54.38
N ILE A 542 9.79 11.93 -53.96
CA ILE A 542 9.05 10.86 -53.30
C ILE A 542 9.39 10.91 -51.80
N PRO A 543 8.42 11.12 -50.86
CA PRO A 543 6.98 11.32 -51.05
C PRO A 543 6.55 12.79 -50.82
N CYS A 544 6.83 13.68 -51.76
CA CYS A 544 6.44 15.10 -51.80
C CYS A 544 7.14 16.05 -50.79
N THR A 545 8.46 15.99 -50.66
CA THR A 545 9.18 16.82 -49.67
C THR A 545 10.28 17.73 -50.20
N GLN A 546 10.58 17.66 -51.49
CA GLN A 546 11.51 18.60 -52.10
C GLN A 546 10.77 19.89 -52.46
N CYS A 547 11.35 21.02 -52.07
CA CYS A 547 10.89 22.32 -52.54
C CYS A 547 11.30 22.51 -54.02
N PRO A 548 10.52 23.27 -54.81
CA PRO A 548 10.94 23.69 -56.14
C PRO A 548 12.31 24.38 -56.11
N GLU A 549 13.10 24.24 -57.18
CA GLU A 549 14.43 24.83 -57.26
C GLU A 549 14.41 26.36 -56.98
N GLY A 550 15.23 26.82 -56.03
CA GLY A 550 15.42 28.24 -55.71
C GLY A 550 14.53 28.81 -54.58
N GLN A 551 13.66 27.97 -53.99
CA GLN A 551 12.74 28.37 -52.91
C GLN A 551 12.99 27.56 -51.64
N ALA A 552 12.74 28.19 -50.49
CA ALA A 552 12.72 27.53 -49.19
C ALA A 552 11.37 27.71 -48.51
N TRP A 553 11.05 26.78 -47.62
CA TRP A 553 9.83 26.85 -46.82
C TRP A 553 10.01 27.78 -45.62
N ALA A 554 9.19 28.81 -45.50
CA ALA A 554 9.18 29.74 -44.36
C ALA A 554 7.74 29.93 -43.86
N VAL A 555 7.47 29.53 -42.62
CA VAL A 555 6.22 29.76 -41.85
C VAL A 555 4.95 29.78 -42.72
N GLY A 556 4.67 28.65 -43.39
CA GLY A 556 3.43 28.43 -44.13
C GLY A 556 3.39 28.94 -45.58
N ALA A 557 4.48 29.52 -46.10
CA ALA A 557 4.61 29.94 -47.49
C ALA A 557 6.01 29.66 -48.07
N TYR A 558 6.12 29.67 -49.40
CA TYR A 558 7.41 29.60 -50.08
C TYR A 558 8.02 31.00 -50.19
N GLU A 559 9.28 31.14 -49.78
CA GLU A 559 10.06 32.34 -50.00
C GLU A 559 11.23 32.05 -50.95
N ASP A 560 11.44 32.95 -51.92
CA ASP A 560 12.60 32.89 -52.79
C ASP A 560 13.88 33.14 -51.98
N CYS A 561 14.90 32.32 -52.19
CA CYS A 561 16.17 32.50 -51.49
C CYS A 561 16.91 33.75 -52.01
N THR A 562 16.80 34.86 -51.28
CA THR A 562 17.47 36.14 -51.61
C THR A 562 18.87 36.25 -51.00
N SER A 563 19.74 37.11 -51.54
CA SER A 563 21.07 37.37 -50.94
C SER A 563 21.02 37.92 -49.50
N LEU A 564 19.85 38.39 -49.05
CA LEU A 564 19.59 38.86 -47.70
C LEU A 564 19.49 37.70 -46.69
N SER A 565 18.95 36.53 -47.09
CA SER A 565 18.87 35.35 -46.22
C SER A 565 20.27 34.79 -45.90
N LEU A 566 21.15 34.80 -46.90
CA LEU A 566 22.56 34.41 -46.74
C LEU A 566 23.33 35.42 -45.87
N ALA A 567 23.04 36.72 -46.01
CA ALA A 567 23.60 37.77 -45.14
C ALA A 567 23.09 37.68 -43.69
N GLY A 568 21.85 37.21 -43.49
CA GLY A 568 21.26 36.97 -42.17
C GLY A 568 22.04 35.92 -41.37
N TRP A 569 22.44 34.83 -42.01
CA TRP A 569 23.26 33.79 -41.37
C TRP A 569 24.69 34.27 -41.06
N LEU A 570 25.28 35.10 -41.93
CA LEU A 570 26.56 35.76 -41.62
C LEU A 570 26.44 36.71 -40.42
N ALA A 571 25.36 37.48 -40.33
CA ALA A 571 25.08 38.35 -39.19
C ALA A 571 24.83 37.56 -37.90
N ALA A 572 24.10 36.43 -37.98
CA ALA A 572 23.88 35.53 -36.85
C ALA A 572 25.20 34.91 -36.34
N GLY A 573 26.09 34.51 -37.25
CA GLY A 573 27.44 34.04 -36.89
C GLY A 573 28.27 35.12 -36.18
N LEU A 574 28.26 36.35 -36.69
CA LEU A 574 28.90 37.50 -36.04
C LEU A 574 28.32 37.82 -34.66
N ALA A 575 26.99 37.77 -34.53
CA ALA A 575 26.30 37.97 -33.26
C ALA A 575 26.65 36.85 -32.25
N GLY A 576 26.68 35.59 -32.70
CA GLY A 576 27.11 34.45 -31.88
C GLY A 576 28.52 34.59 -31.34
N MET A 577 29.45 35.11 -32.15
CA MET A 577 30.83 35.37 -31.70
C MET A 577 30.92 36.37 -30.55
N LEU A 578 30.01 37.35 -30.48
CA LEU A 578 29.92 38.32 -29.38
C LEU A 578 29.07 37.84 -28.20
N ALA A 579 28.01 37.07 -28.47
CA ALA A 579 27.07 36.60 -27.46
C ALA A 579 27.70 35.55 -26.52
N ILE A 580 28.49 34.62 -27.06
CA ILE A 580 29.14 33.55 -26.27
C ILE A 580 30.02 34.10 -25.13
N PRO A 581 30.97 35.03 -25.38
CA PRO A 581 31.75 35.62 -24.29
C PRO A 581 30.90 36.50 -23.35
N ALA A 582 29.84 37.17 -23.84
CA ALA A 582 28.93 37.93 -22.99
C ALA A 582 28.15 37.04 -22.01
N LEU A 583 27.69 35.87 -22.47
CA LEU A 583 27.01 34.86 -21.65
C LEU A 583 27.93 34.30 -20.57
N TYR A 584 29.21 34.04 -20.88
CA TYR A 584 30.19 33.64 -19.87
C TYR A 584 30.25 34.65 -18.71
N PHE A 585 30.34 35.96 -19.00
CA PHE A 585 30.36 36.97 -17.95
C PHE A 585 29.05 37.04 -17.18
N MET A 586 27.91 36.98 -17.87
CA MET A 586 26.58 37.03 -17.27
C MET A 586 26.35 35.87 -16.27
N MET A 587 26.69 34.64 -16.69
CA MET A 587 26.47 33.43 -15.88
C MET A 587 27.42 33.35 -14.68
N ASN A 588 28.55 34.03 -14.73
CA ASN A 588 29.55 34.04 -13.67
C ASN A 588 29.57 35.34 -12.84
N MET A 589 28.52 36.17 -12.93
CA MET A 589 28.37 37.35 -12.07
C MET A 589 28.23 36.95 -10.60
N LYS A 590 28.77 37.77 -9.69
CA LYS A 590 28.71 37.50 -8.23
C LYS A 590 27.26 37.39 -7.76
N GLN A 591 26.89 36.25 -7.17
CA GLN A 591 25.54 36.04 -6.64
C GLN A 591 25.29 36.89 -5.39
N THR A 592 24.26 37.72 -5.45
CA THR A 592 23.68 38.46 -4.31
C THR A 592 22.41 37.73 -3.82
N ALA A 593 21.83 38.08 -2.68
CA ALA A 593 20.63 37.41 -2.15
C ALA A 593 19.42 37.42 -3.11
N LYS A 594 19.31 38.42 -3.99
CA LYS A 594 18.32 38.45 -5.10
C LYS A 594 18.70 37.56 -6.29
N ALA A 595 19.98 37.26 -6.45
CA ALA A 595 20.47 36.35 -7.48
C ALA A 595 20.24 34.89 -7.11
N THR A 596 20.16 34.54 -5.82
CA THR A 596 19.84 33.16 -5.38
C THR A 596 18.40 32.77 -5.73
N THR A 597 17.44 33.69 -5.57
CA THR A 597 16.06 33.45 -6.01
C THR A 597 15.96 33.41 -7.53
N MET A 598 16.66 34.30 -8.25
CA MET A 598 16.71 34.28 -9.72
C MET A 598 17.38 33.01 -10.28
N LEU A 599 18.42 32.52 -9.61
CA LEU A 599 19.09 31.27 -9.96
C LEU A 599 18.17 30.08 -9.69
N ALA A 600 17.54 30.02 -8.51
CA ALA A 600 16.61 28.95 -8.15
C ALA A 600 15.42 28.90 -9.11
N THR A 601 14.84 30.05 -9.47
CA THR A 601 13.78 30.13 -10.47
C THR A 601 14.27 29.75 -11.87
N SER A 602 15.48 30.13 -12.26
CA SER A 602 16.05 29.72 -13.55
C SER A 602 16.36 28.22 -13.62
N CYS A 603 16.83 27.62 -12.53
CA CYS A 603 17.08 26.17 -12.45
C CYS A 603 15.77 25.40 -12.44
N ALA A 604 14.76 25.85 -11.69
CA ALA A 604 13.43 25.26 -11.70
C ALA A 604 12.81 25.33 -13.10
N LEU A 605 12.88 26.50 -13.75
CA LEU A 605 12.41 26.70 -15.11
C LEU A 605 13.16 25.80 -16.11
N ALA A 606 14.49 25.68 -16.00
CA ALA A 606 15.28 24.83 -16.87
C ALA A 606 14.97 23.33 -16.69
N MET A 607 14.77 22.88 -15.45
CA MET A 607 14.33 21.51 -15.16
C MET A 607 12.91 21.25 -15.68
N THR A 608 12.01 22.22 -15.52
CA THR A 608 10.67 22.14 -16.12
C THR A 608 10.75 22.06 -17.63
N ILE A 609 11.50 22.94 -18.30
CA ILE A 609 11.67 22.89 -19.75
C ILE A 609 12.28 21.55 -20.18
N SER A 610 13.31 21.05 -19.49
CA SER A 610 13.91 19.75 -19.79
C SER A 610 12.92 18.59 -19.63
N MET A 611 12.06 18.63 -18.61
CA MET A 611 10.97 17.65 -18.45
C MET A 611 9.97 17.72 -19.60
N LEU A 612 9.52 18.93 -19.97
CA LEU A 612 8.61 19.15 -21.10
C LEU A 612 9.24 18.67 -22.41
N GLN A 613 10.52 18.92 -22.63
CA GLN A 613 11.29 18.44 -23.79
C GLN A 613 11.37 16.92 -23.84
N ASN A 614 11.61 16.25 -22.70
CA ASN A 614 11.66 14.79 -22.65
C ASN A 614 10.29 14.17 -22.98
N VAL A 615 9.19 14.75 -22.48
CA VAL A 615 7.84 14.33 -22.85
C VAL A 615 7.57 14.58 -24.34
N GLY A 616 8.03 15.71 -24.88
CA GLY A 616 7.97 16.01 -26.31
C GLY A 616 8.70 14.95 -27.15
N ILE A 617 9.90 14.53 -26.74
CA ILE A 617 10.70 13.48 -27.41
C ILE A 617 9.99 12.12 -27.38
N VAL A 618 9.33 11.77 -26.28
CA VAL A 618 8.54 10.52 -26.20
C VAL A 618 7.46 10.48 -27.28
N GLY A 619 6.90 11.64 -27.64
CA GLY A 619 5.95 11.78 -28.76
C GLY A 619 6.54 11.44 -30.14
N TYR A 620 7.86 11.52 -30.32
CA TYR A 620 8.55 11.15 -31.56
C TYR A 620 8.86 9.65 -31.67
N ILE A 621 8.67 8.87 -30.59
CA ILE A 621 8.83 7.42 -30.64
C ILE A 621 7.74 6.86 -31.56
N SER A 622 8.13 5.94 -32.45
CA SER A 622 7.26 5.28 -33.43
C SER A 622 6.25 4.33 -32.76
N PHE A 623 5.31 4.90 -32.01
CA PHE A 623 4.22 4.23 -31.34
C PHE A 623 2.91 4.95 -31.71
N SER A 624 1.85 4.19 -31.99
CA SER A 624 0.54 4.74 -32.30
C SER A 624 -0.13 5.24 -31.01
N TRP A 625 0.21 6.47 -30.62
CA TRP A 625 -0.38 7.11 -29.45
C TRP A 625 -1.88 7.36 -29.65
N PRO A 626 -2.72 7.13 -28.63
CA PRO A 626 -4.13 7.50 -28.65
C PRO A 626 -4.33 8.99 -29.01
N SER A 627 -5.38 9.30 -29.77
CA SER A 627 -5.70 10.68 -30.19
C SER A 627 -5.86 11.65 -29.02
N GLU A 628 -6.27 11.14 -27.85
CA GLU A 628 -6.43 11.89 -26.60
C GLU A 628 -5.10 12.37 -26.01
N LEU A 629 -3.97 11.80 -26.43
CA LEU A 629 -2.62 12.19 -25.98
C LEU A 629 -1.85 13.00 -27.01
N GLN A 630 -2.30 13.07 -28.27
CA GLN A 630 -1.57 13.79 -29.32
C GLN A 630 -1.44 15.28 -29.04
N TRP A 631 -2.51 15.94 -28.57
CA TRP A 631 -2.46 17.37 -28.21
C TRP A 631 -1.37 17.69 -27.17
N MET A 632 -1.08 16.75 -26.27
CA MET A 632 -0.05 16.91 -25.25
C MET A 632 1.33 16.85 -25.91
N PHE A 633 1.58 15.86 -26.76
CA PHE A 633 2.85 15.75 -27.49
C PHE A 633 3.08 16.93 -28.41
N ASP A 634 2.05 17.39 -29.12
CA ASP A 634 2.10 18.59 -29.97
C ASP A 634 2.48 19.82 -29.15
N LEU A 635 1.82 20.04 -28.00
CA LEU A 635 2.13 21.14 -27.10
C LEU A 635 3.55 21.05 -26.52
N MET A 636 4.01 19.85 -26.18
CA MET A 636 5.35 19.62 -25.62
C MET A 636 6.46 19.73 -26.68
N SER A 637 6.18 19.38 -27.93
CA SER A 637 7.11 19.49 -29.06
C SER A 637 7.55 20.93 -29.32
N LEU A 638 6.70 21.93 -29.03
CA LEU A 638 7.04 23.35 -29.13
C LEU A 638 8.27 23.73 -28.31
N PHE A 639 8.52 23.03 -27.19
CA PHE A 639 9.66 23.28 -26.31
C PHE A 639 10.94 22.54 -26.73
N THR A 640 10.86 21.63 -27.71
CA THR A 640 12.01 20.84 -28.20
C THR A 640 12.96 21.61 -29.12
N LEU A 641 12.61 22.86 -29.50
CA LEU A 641 13.41 23.77 -30.35
C LEU A 641 14.03 23.06 -31.56
N ASP A 642 13.30 23.03 -32.68
CA ASP A 642 13.81 22.47 -33.92
C ASP A 642 14.81 23.42 -34.60
N LEU A 643 16.11 23.13 -34.43
CA LEU A 643 17.17 23.91 -35.07
C LEU A 643 17.26 23.69 -36.58
N GLN A 644 16.70 22.60 -37.11
CA GLN A 644 16.68 22.35 -38.55
C GLN A 644 15.61 23.19 -39.26
N ALA A 645 14.55 23.56 -38.54
CA ALA A 645 13.53 24.52 -39.02
C ALA A 645 14.05 25.97 -39.15
N ALA A 646 15.30 26.24 -38.76
CA ALA A 646 15.89 27.58 -38.83
C ALA A 646 16.20 28.07 -40.26
N GLY A 647 16.04 27.23 -41.30
CA GLY A 647 16.11 27.65 -42.71
C GLY A 647 17.51 27.56 -43.32
N PHE A 648 18.21 26.45 -43.12
CA PHE A 648 19.47 26.15 -43.85
C PHE A 648 19.24 25.82 -45.33
N ASP A 649 18.00 25.58 -45.74
CA ASP A 649 17.61 25.23 -47.11
C ASP A 649 18.00 26.31 -48.14
N CYS A 650 18.05 27.58 -47.73
CA CYS A 650 18.55 28.67 -48.58
C CYS A 650 20.09 28.78 -48.64
N VAL A 651 20.83 28.08 -47.77
CA VAL A 651 22.29 28.07 -47.75
C VAL A 651 22.82 26.87 -48.54
N SER A 652 22.13 25.74 -48.47
CA SER A 652 22.44 24.53 -49.24
C SER A 652 21.15 23.82 -49.64
N SER A 653 21.04 23.46 -50.93
CA SER A 653 19.94 22.64 -51.44
C SER A 653 20.07 21.15 -51.11
N SER A 654 21.23 20.71 -50.58
CA SER A 654 21.45 19.32 -50.16
C SER A 654 21.02 19.11 -48.71
N PRO A 655 20.09 18.18 -48.42
CA PRO A 655 19.69 17.82 -47.06
C PRO A 655 20.86 17.31 -46.21
N VAL A 656 21.81 16.59 -46.82
CA VAL A 656 23.03 16.08 -46.16
C VAL A 656 23.90 17.21 -45.63
N ALA A 657 24.09 18.27 -46.43
CA ALA A 657 24.88 19.42 -46.01
C ALA A 657 24.19 20.22 -44.90
N SER A 658 22.86 20.41 -44.97
CA SER A 658 22.08 21.08 -43.93
C SER A 658 22.15 20.34 -42.58
N TYR A 659 22.11 19.00 -42.61
CA TYR A 659 22.32 18.16 -41.43
C TYR A 659 23.70 18.39 -40.79
N HIS A 660 24.78 18.31 -41.59
CA HIS A 660 26.13 18.51 -41.07
C HIS A 660 26.38 19.92 -40.56
N MET A 661 25.79 20.95 -41.19
CA MET A 661 25.87 22.32 -40.70
C MET A 661 25.23 22.46 -39.31
N THR A 662 24.06 21.86 -39.11
CA THR A 662 23.36 21.85 -37.82
C THR A 662 24.16 21.09 -36.76
N ALA A 663 24.67 19.90 -37.10
CA ALA A 663 25.48 19.08 -36.21
C ALA A 663 26.80 19.77 -35.79
N ALA A 664 27.36 20.63 -36.64
CA ALA A 664 28.61 21.35 -36.38
C ALA A 664 28.45 22.60 -35.48
N MET A 665 27.24 23.12 -35.25
CA MET A 665 27.04 24.39 -34.54
C MET A 665 27.53 24.36 -33.07
N LEU A 666 27.17 23.34 -32.28
CA LEU A 666 27.59 23.22 -30.88
C LEU A 666 29.09 22.93 -30.75
N PRO A 667 29.69 21.98 -31.48
CA PRO A 667 31.14 21.83 -31.49
C PRO A 667 31.86 23.14 -31.80
N CYS A 668 31.39 23.89 -32.81
CA CYS A 668 31.95 25.21 -33.14
C CYS A 668 31.78 26.24 -32.00
N ALA A 669 30.62 26.28 -31.32
CA ALA A 669 30.39 27.19 -30.19
C ALA A 669 31.26 26.84 -28.97
N LEU A 670 31.42 25.54 -28.66
CA LEU A 670 32.28 25.08 -27.57
C LEU A 670 33.76 25.36 -27.87
N LEU A 671 34.20 25.09 -29.11
CA LEU A 671 35.54 25.45 -29.59
C LEU A 671 35.75 26.96 -29.54
N TRP A 672 34.75 27.76 -29.91
CA TRP A 672 34.82 29.21 -29.83
C TRP A 672 34.99 29.69 -28.38
N LEU A 673 34.28 29.12 -27.41
CA LEU A 673 34.45 29.45 -26.00
C LEU A 673 35.88 29.12 -25.50
N ILE A 674 36.45 28.01 -25.96
CA ILE A 674 37.85 27.64 -25.68
C ILE A 674 38.81 28.66 -26.31
N VAL A 675 38.57 29.06 -27.56
CA VAL A 675 39.35 30.10 -28.25
C VAL A 675 39.25 31.44 -27.52
N CYS A 676 38.05 31.86 -27.09
CA CYS A 676 37.86 33.05 -26.26
C CYS A 676 38.63 32.96 -24.94
N SER A 677 38.66 31.79 -24.29
CA SER A 677 39.45 31.58 -23.07
C SER A 677 40.95 31.78 -23.32
N LEU A 678 41.47 31.24 -24.43
CA LEU A 678 42.87 31.42 -24.84
C LEU A 678 43.18 32.88 -25.18
N LEU A 679 42.34 33.54 -25.97
CA LEU A 679 42.49 34.94 -26.35
C LEU A 679 42.34 35.90 -25.15
N SER A 680 41.52 35.55 -24.17
CA SER A 680 41.31 36.36 -22.96
C SER A 680 42.60 36.57 -22.15
N LYS A 681 43.56 35.64 -22.26
CA LYS A 681 44.88 35.76 -21.60
C LYS A 681 45.71 36.93 -22.13
N LEU A 682 45.40 37.42 -23.33
CA LEU A 682 46.03 38.62 -23.93
C LEU A 682 45.37 39.93 -23.48
N LEU A 683 44.25 39.86 -22.74
CA LEU A 683 43.48 41.01 -22.28
C LEU A 683 43.77 41.35 -20.79
N PRO A 684 43.43 42.58 -20.33
CA PRO A 684 43.60 42.98 -18.93
C PRO A 684 42.86 42.07 -17.96
N ALA A 685 43.35 41.95 -16.71
CA ALA A 685 42.86 41.02 -15.69
C ALA A 685 41.33 40.98 -15.50
N ARG A 686 40.63 42.09 -15.72
CA ARG A 686 39.16 42.18 -15.63
C ARG A 686 38.40 41.36 -16.70
N TRP A 687 39.03 41.07 -17.83
CA TRP A 687 38.46 40.34 -18.97
C TRP A 687 39.02 38.91 -19.11
N GLN A 688 39.89 38.49 -18.19
CA GLN A 688 40.48 37.16 -18.23
C GLN A 688 39.49 36.09 -17.77
N PHE A 689 39.41 35.00 -18.51
CA PHE A 689 38.52 33.89 -18.19
C PHE A 689 39.22 32.96 -17.18
N GLU A 690 38.50 32.55 -16.14
CA GLU A 690 39.02 31.62 -15.13
C GLU A 690 38.73 30.19 -15.57
N SER A 691 39.72 29.29 -15.50
CA SER A 691 39.59 27.91 -15.99
C SER A 691 38.42 27.16 -15.36
N ALA A 692 38.23 27.27 -14.04
CA ALA A 692 37.13 26.62 -13.33
C ALA A 692 35.74 27.12 -13.82
N LYS A 693 35.62 28.42 -14.07
CA LYS A 693 34.38 29.03 -14.57
C LYS A 693 34.11 28.70 -16.03
N VAL A 694 35.16 28.57 -16.84
CA VAL A 694 35.05 28.12 -18.24
C VAL A 694 34.55 26.68 -18.29
N VAL A 695 35.09 25.78 -17.46
CA VAL A 695 34.61 24.39 -17.38
C VAL A 695 33.15 24.34 -16.93
N SER A 696 32.77 25.13 -15.93
CA SER A 696 31.37 25.26 -15.49
C SER A 696 30.45 25.76 -16.62
N THR A 697 30.90 26.77 -17.36
CA THR A 697 30.13 27.33 -18.49
C THR A 697 30.01 26.32 -19.63
N LEU A 698 31.08 25.60 -19.98
CA LEU A 698 31.05 24.51 -20.96
C LEU A 698 30.05 23.42 -20.55
N GLY A 699 30.07 23.01 -19.28
CA GLY A 699 29.11 22.07 -18.72
C GLY A 699 27.67 22.54 -18.87
N GLN A 700 27.39 23.82 -18.62
CA GLN A 700 26.06 24.38 -18.78
C GLN A 700 25.60 24.43 -20.24
N PHE A 701 26.48 24.81 -21.19
CA PHE A 701 26.16 24.78 -22.62
C PHE A 701 25.84 23.35 -23.10
N VAL A 702 26.63 22.37 -22.66
CA VAL A 702 26.38 20.95 -22.95
C VAL A 702 25.06 20.50 -22.31
N GLN A 703 24.81 20.83 -21.04
CA GLN A 703 23.58 20.45 -20.33
C GLN A 703 22.33 21.00 -21.03
N VAL A 704 22.33 22.28 -21.42
CA VAL A 704 21.18 22.92 -22.09
C VAL A 704 20.98 22.36 -23.50
N SER A 705 22.06 22.06 -24.22
CA SER A 705 22.00 21.61 -25.61
C SER A 705 21.90 20.09 -25.76
N PHE A 706 22.07 19.33 -24.67
CA PHE A 706 22.17 17.87 -24.68
C PHE A 706 20.98 17.23 -25.38
N THR A 707 19.77 17.64 -25.01
CA THR A 707 18.52 17.09 -25.54
C THR A 707 18.37 17.38 -27.04
N ILE A 708 18.70 18.60 -27.47
CA ILE A 708 18.63 19.03 -28.87
C ILE A 708 19.63 18.23 -29.73
N TYR A 709 20.87 18.09 -29.27
CA TYR A 709 21.90 17.36 -30.01
C TYR A 709 21.75 15.85 -29.96
N SER A 710 21.15 15.32 -28.89
CA SER A 710 20.77 13.90 -28.84
C SER A 710 19.72 13.60 -29.92
N LYS A 711 18.73 14.51 -30.13
CA LYS A 711 17.79 14.40 -31.26
C LYS A 711 18.51 14.41 -32.60
N VAL A 712 19.39 15.39 -32.84
CA VAL A 712 20.14 15.51 -34.11
C VAL A 712 21.00 14.27 -34.39
N ALA A 713 21.66 13.71 -33.36
CA ALA A 713 22.47 12.50 -33.51
C ALA A 713 21.63 11.24 -33.77
N LEU A 714 20.42 11.16 -33.23
CA LEU A 714 19.52 10.02 -33.43
C LEU A 714 18.72 10.12 -34.74
N SER A 715 18.55 11.33 -35.29
CA SER A 715 17.72 11.57 -36.48
C SER A 715 18.00 10.64 -37.66
N PRO A 716 19.27 10.39 -38.09
CA PRO A 716 19.55 9.46 -39.18
C PRO A 716 19.16 8.00 -38.89
N MET A 717 18.98 7.63 -37.63
CA MET A 717 18.58 6.29 -37.18
C MET A 717 17.07 6.15 -37.00
N MET A 718 16.33 7.26 -37.03
CA MET A 718 14.88 7.27 -36.93
C MET A 718 14.30 7.00 -38.32
N CYS A 719 14.17 5.73 -38.66
CA CYS A 719 13.57 5.27 -39.90
C CYS A 719 12.15 4.77 -39.64
N TYR A 720 11.23 5.07 -40.56
CA TYR A 720 9.87 4.55 -40.53
C TYR A 720 9.60 3.76 -41.80
N THR A 721 8.80 2.70 -41.68
CA THR A 721 8.47 1.81 -42.78
C THR A 721 7.27 2.34 -43.57
N HIS A 722 7.43 2.40 -44.88
CA HIS A 722 6.34 2.63 -45.82
C HIS A 722 5.58 1.33 -46.08
N PRO A 723 4.31 1.40 -46.52
CA PRO A 723 3.49 0.23 -46.84
C PRO A 723 4.08 -0.71 -47.90
N ASN A 724 4.97 -0.20 -48.77
CA ASN A 724 5.69 -1.00 -49.78
C ASN A 724 6.93 -1.74 -49.22
N GLY A 725 7.22 -1.64 -47.92
CA GLY A 725 8.35 -2.30 -47.26
C GLY A 725 9.66 -1.51 -47.26
N LYS A 726 9.75 -0.40 -47.99
CA LYS A 726 10.90 0.52 -47.92
C LYS A 726 10.89 1.30 -46.61
N SER A 727 12.04 1.78 -46.16
CA SER A 727 12.15 2.59 -44.95
C SER A 727 12.66 3.99 -45.26
N GLY A 728 11.88 5.03 -44.93
CA GLY A 728 12.26 6.43 -45.07
C GLY A 728 12.77 7.01 -43.75
N MET A 729 13.64 8.02 -43.81
CA MET A 729 14.10 8.74 -42.62
C MET A 729 12.99 9.69 -42.11
N LEU A 730 12.73 9.75 -40.80
CA LEU A 730 11.59 10.46 -40.23
C LEU A 730 11.62 11.98 -40.49
N GLU A 731 12.79 12.60 -40.32
CA GLU A 731 12.99 14.06 -40.46
C GLU A 731 13.29 14.46 -41.92
N HIS A 732 13.81 13.54 -42.72
CA HIS A 732 14.10 13.71 -44.16
C HIS A 732 13.51 12.54 -44.95
N ASN A 733 12.18 12.46 -45.00
CA ASN A 733 11.43 11.34 -45.60
C ASN A 733 11.69 11.06 -47.09
N GLY A 734 12.33 11.98 -47.81
CA GLY A 734 12.82 11.74 -49.17
C GLY A 734 14.10 10.88 -49.24
N ILE A 735 14.75 10.63 -48.09
CA ILE A 735 15.96 9.81 -47.97
C ILE A 735 15.57 8.43 -47.45
N PHE A 736 15.79 7.40 -48.26
CA PHE A 736 15.53 6.02 -47.88
C PHE A 736 16.69 5.43 -47.08
N CYS A 737 16.37 4.95 -45.88
CA CYS A 737 17.33 4.33 -44.97
C CYS A 737 17.92 3.06 -45.57
N PHE A 738 19.24 2.90 -45.46
CA PHE A 738 20.00 1.72 -45.89
C PHE A 738 19.96 1.36 -47.39
N GLU A 739 19.15 2.07 -48.18
CA GLU A 739 19.03 1.88 -49.63
C GLU A 739 19.59 3.08 -50.43
N SER A 740 19.48 4.30 -49.90
CA SER A 740 19.97 5.50 -50.59
C SER A 740 21.44 5.80 -50.28
N ALA A 741 22.18 6.27 -51.30
CA ALA A 741 23.56 6.71 -51.15
C ALA A 741 23.68 7.96 -50.23
N GLU A 742 22.61 8.73 -50.09
CA GLU A 742 22.53 9.96 -49.29
C GLU A 742 22.40 9.70 -47.78
N HIS A 743 21.87 8.53 -47.37
CA HIS A 743 21.73 8.15 -45.96
C HIS A 743 23.07 7.79 -45.31
N THR A 744 23.97 7.16 -46.07
CA THR A 744 25.27 6.67 -45.57
C THR A 744 26.14 7.75 -44.91
N PRO A 745 26.37 8.93 -45.51
CA PRO A 745 27.19 9.99 -44.89
C PRO A 745 26.54 10.63 -43.65
N MET A 746 25.22 10.58 -43.48
CA MET A 746 24.56 11.08 -42.27
C MET A 746 24.74 10.15 -41.06
N ARG A 747 25.07 8.87 -41.28
CA ARG A 747 25.28 7.85 -40.26
C ARG A 747 26.70 7.82 -39.68
N LEU A 748 27.68 8.32 -40.43
CA LEU A 748 29.11 8.36 -40.08
C LEU A 748 29.45 9.66 -39.37
#